data_AF-A0A2W4TCY1-F1
#
_entry.id   AF-A0A2W4TCY1-F1
#
_cell.length_a   1.000
_cell.length_b   1.000
_cell.length_c   1.000
_cell.angle_alpha   90.00
_cell.angle_beta   90.00
_cell.angle_gamma   90.00
#
_symmetry.space_group_name_H-M   'P 1'
#
loop_
_entity.id
_entity.type
_entity.pdbx_description
1 polymer ?
#
loop_
_entity_poly.entity_id
_entity_poly.type
_entity_poly.pdbx_seq_one_letter_code
_entity_poly.pdbx_strand_id
1 'polypeptide(L)'
;MLRVAASAVGAVLLGLVLLFVVYGRSDGLVLEMDRHQPAFVSGLYATERDGETTFAWTSGRTVIRLAGLDRRVDWTCTMRMRGARESHLPMPSVTLAYDAAGSRTVPLSNTYEDIAINIPARPERPGLTLTVDVAPTFVPGPGDPRELGAQVDWIRCAPAASPRPPAATLRAAAVATGSVALALGAAGASVAVLLSATGLVGAAVALLLSNGNGAFGPYPALLAWIVGTAATIVLGVAVAARLMPRRRPSGAALAAVAASSILGALKLAALTHPAKALVDAVFQAHRLQAVMAGNYFFTQPLPDGVQFPYAIGLYVTALPFAGLLTDHVLLLRTVVIAAEALAGGCLYLLLSRLFRAPAAAVLAVVLFQLVPIPYVVIGNANLTNAFAEAAALLAVVAFACAPERLRSPAGAAVLLLAAACTTLAFLSHVSTIVLLAATLGAVALALLAGGRPHRPLAFAIAAVVVVSGLVATGLYYRHFTDVYVRALDRVRATDATPADRGGPDVDDDRPAVLVRPLAWHERAGDAVRQTTEQVGLPLLLLLPAGAVAAARHPRSRGALVLVGWAMAWIACLFGGTMTRVDTQYQRYAAEFIGRVNLACYPVAVVLASLGAGYLWRLGIAGRLVAGVLTAGSVLIGTAAWRGWFGG
;
A
#
# COMPACT_ATOMS: atom_id res chain seq x y z
N MET A 1 34.75 2.67 13.98
CA MET A 1 33.69 3.58 14.48
C MET A 1 33.77 4.96 13.84
N LEU A 2 34.93 5.62 13.80
CA LEU A 2 35.11 6.95 13.18
C LEU A 2 34.61 7.07 11.73
N ARG A 3 34.91 6.08 10.86
CA ARG A 3 34.45 6.04 9.46
C ARG A 3 32.92 5.96 9.34
N VAL A 4 32.27 5.17 10.20
CA VAL A 4 30.81 5.01 10.20
C VAL A 4 30.14 6.31 10.66
N ALA A 5 30.69 6.96 11.67
CA ALA A 5 30.22 8.26 12.14
C ALA A 5 30.35 9.34 11.05
N ALA A 6 31.51 9.43 10.38
CA ALA A 6 31.72 10.38 9.29
C ALA A 6 30.78 10.13 8.10
N SER A 7 30.58 8.88 7.69
CA SER A 7 29.63 8.54 6.62
C SER A 7 28.17 8.79 7.02
N ALA A 8 27.81 8.58 8.30
CA ALA A 8 26.47 8.91 8.80
C ALA A 8 26.21 10.42 8.78
N VAL A 9 27.18 11.23 9.19
CA VAL A 9 27.09 12.70 9.08
C VAL A 9 26.95 13.11 7.61
N GLY A 10 27.77 12.56 6.72
CA GLY A 10 27.68 12.83 5.27
C GLY A 10 26.31 12.45 4.70
N ALA A 11 25.74 11.34 5.12
CA ALA A 11 24.41 10.90 4.70
C ALA A 11 23.27 11.80 5.21
N VAL A 12 23.36 12.27 6.45
CA VAL A 12 22.40 13.26 7.00
C VAL A 12 22.48 14.57 6.23
N LEU A 13 23.69 15.06 5.98
CA LEU A 13 23.89 16.28 5.18
C LEU A 13 23.32 16.12 3.77
N LEU A 14 23.55 14.98 3.12
CA LEU A 14 22.96 14.68 1.81
C LEU A 14 21.42 14.69 1.86
N GLY A 15 20.82 14.04 2.87
CA GLY A 15 19.37 14.04 3.06
C GLY A 15 18.80 15.45 3.28
N LEU A 16 19.48 16.29 4.06
CA LEU A 16 19.10 17.68 4.27
C LEU A 16 19.23 18.51 2.99
N VAL A 17 20.33 18.36 2.24
CA VAL A 17 20.52 19.02 0.94
C VAL A 17 19.40 18.63 -0.02
N LEU A 18 19.07 17.34 -0.13
CA LEU A 18 17.96 16.87 -0.95
C LEU A 18 16.63 17.49 -0.51
N LEU A 19 16.36 17.56 0.80
CA LEU A 19 15.17 18.25 1.32
C LEU A 19 15.13 19.72 0.93
N PHE A 20 16.24 20.47 1.08
CA PHE A 20 16.30 21.87 0.65
C PHE A 20 16.04 22.03 -0.86
N VAL A 21 16.64 21.16 -1.67
CA VAL A 21 16.54 21.19 -3.13
C VAL A 21 15.14 20.83 -3.62
N VAL A 22 14.47 19.89 -2.97
CA VAL A 22 13.12 19.42 -3.32
C VAL A 22 12.06 20.37 -2.77
N TYR A 23 12.15 20.77 -1.49
CA TYR A 23 11.21 21.73 -0.89
C TYR A 23 11.30 23.12 -1.51
N GLY A 24 12.50 23.59 -1.85
CA GLY A 24 12.71 24.88 -2.51
C GLY A 24 12.12 24.97 -3.92
N ARG A 25 11.72 23.82 -4.50
CA ARG A 25 10.99 23.72 -5.77
C ARG A 25 9.52 23.36 -5.59
N SER A 26 9.03 23.26 -4.35
CA SER A 26 7.62 22.96 -4.10
C SER A 26 6.75 24.16 -4.50
N ASP A 27 5.58 23.88 -5.08
CA ASP A 27 4.56 24.88 -5.41
C ASP A 27 3.82 25.43 -4.18
N GLY A 28 4.27 25.02 -2.97
CA GLY A 28 3.70 25.37 -1.69
C GLY A 28 2.67 24.36 -1.19
N LEU A 29 1.69 24.85 -0.45
CA LEU A 29 0.60 24.07 0.16
C LEU A 29 -0.59 23.99 -0.81
N VAL A 30 -1.17 22.80 -0.97
CA VAL A 30 -2.45 22.61 -1.66
C VAL A 30 -3.35 21.71 -0.80
N LEU A 31 -4.51 22.25 -0.42
CA LEU A 31 -5.58 21.54 0.27
C LEU A 31 -6.75 21.38 -0.69
N GLU A 32 -6.89 20.19 -1.27
CA GLU A 32 -8.09 19.80 -2.00
C GLU A 32 -9.17 19.40 -1.01
N MET A 33 -10.42 19.80 -1.26
CA MET A 33 -11.56 19.43 -0.42
C MET A 33 -12.15 18.08 -0.84
N ASP A 34 -11.33 17.15 -1.32
CA ASP A 34 -11.70 15.78 -1.73
C ASP A 34 -11.40 14.72 -0.64
N ARG A 35 -10.86 15.15 0.51
CA ARG A 35 -10.44 14.30 1.62
C ARG A 35 -10.59 15.00 2.96
N HIS A 36 -10.44 14.25 4.04
CA HIS A 36 -10.50 14.79 5.40
C HIS A 36 -9.44 15.87 5.61
N GLN A 37 -9.85 16.95 6.28
CA GLN A 37 -9.00 18.10 6.51
C GLN A 37 -7.85 17.77 7.49
N PRO A 38 -6.64 18.30 7.24
CA PRO A 38 -5.52 18.06 8.14
C PRO A 38 -5.73 18.80 9.47
N ALA A 39 -5.15 18.27 10.55
CA ALA A 39 -5.33 18.78 11.92
C ALA A 39 -4.90 20.24 12.15
N PHE A 40 -4.20 20.86 11.21
CA PHE A 40 -3.83 22.28 11.27
C PHE A 40 -4.88 23.21 10.66
N VAL A 41 -6.00 22.66 10.19
CA VAL A 41 -7.19 23.37 9.69
C VAL A 41 -8.35 23.10 10.65
N SER A 42 -9.06 24.15 11.03
CA SER A 42 -10.26 24.07 11.89
C SER A 42 -11.35 24.99 11.36
N GLY A 43 -12.61 24.64 11.59
CA GLY A 43 -13.76 25.44 11.15
C GLY A 43 -14.28 25.09 9.76
N LEU A 44 -13.75 24.03 9.14
CA LEU A 44 -14.36 23.36 7.98
C LEU A 44 -15.12 22.12 8.45
N TYR A 45 -16.29 21.87 7.85
CA TYR A 45 -17.02 20.63 8.01
C TYR A 45 -16.39 19.50 7.17
N ALA A 46 -16.95 18.29 7.31
CA ALA A 46 -16.54 17.15 6.49
C ALA A 46 -16.73 17.46 4.99
N THR A 47 -15.84 16.92 4.16
CA THR A 47 -15.94 16.99 2.70
C THR A 47 -17.25 16.36 2.21
N GLU A 48 -17.87 17.06 1.27
CA GLU A 48 -19.07 16.66 0.55
C GLU A 48 -18.78 16.63 -0.97
N ARG A 49 -19.69 16.02 -1.72
CA ARG A 49 -19.58 15.89 -3.18
C ARG A 49 -20.92 16.23 -3.83
N ASP A 50 -20.84 16.96 -4.93
CA ASP A 50 -21.93 17.32 -5.83
C ASP A 50 -21.49 17.01 -7.26
N GLY A 51 -21.99 15.89 -7.81
CA GLY A 51 -21.47 15.30 -9.05
C GLY A 51 -19.97 14.98 -8.95
N GLU A 52 -19.18 15.53 -9.88
CA GLU A 52 -17.72 15.41 -9.88
C GLU A 52 -17.02 16.42 -8.95
N THR A 53 -17.75 17.41 -8.41
CA THR A 53 -17.16 18.47 -7.59
C THR A 53 -17.10 18.04 -6.13
N THR A 54 -15.92 18.16 -5.51
CA THR A 54 -15.75 17.97 -4.07
C THR A 54 -15.60 19.32 -3.38
N PHE A 55 -16.22 19.49 -2.22
CA PHE A 55 -16.14 20.74 -1.48
C PHE A 55 -16.25 20.49 0.02
N ALA A 56 -15.91 21.50 0.82
CA ALA A 56 -16.21 21.52 2.24
C ALA A 56 -16.91 22.83 2.60
N TRP A 57 -17.92 22.76 3.46
CA TRP A 57 -18.52 23.96 4.02
C TRP A 57 -17.61 24.56 5.09
N THR A 58 -17.43 25.87 5.08
CA THR A 58 -16.93 26.60 6.25
C THR A 58 -18.03 26.71 7.30
N SER A 59 -17.63 26.85 8.56
CA SER A 59 -18.43 27.52 9.58
C SER A 59 -18.34 29.04 9.39
N GLY A 60 -18.81 29.84 10.37
CA GLY A 60 -18.62 31.29 10.37
C GLY A 60 -17.14 31.72 10.45
N ARG A 61 -16.25 30.85 10.94
CA ARG A 61 -14.81 31.12 11.06
C ARG A 61 -13.98 29.86 10.81
N THR A 62 -13.11 29.93 9.80
CA THR A 62 -12.09 28.91 9.53
C THR A 62 -10.71 29.45 9.89
N VAL A 63 -9.85 28.60 10.47
CA VAL A 63 -8.48 28.94 10.85
C VAL A 63 -7.51 27.90 10.29
N ILE A 64 -6.44 28.35 9.64
CA ILE A 64 -5.37 27.52 9.08
C ILE A 64 -4.05 27.94 9.71
N ARG A 65 -3.37 27.01 10.38
CA ARG A 65 -2.13 27.27 11.13
C ARG A 65 -0.93 26.57 10.49
N LEU A 66 -0.17 27.31 9.69
CA LEU A 66 1.04 26.81 9.04
C LEU A 66 2.26 27.10 9.92
N ALA A 67 2.43 26.29 10.96
CA ALA A 67 3.54 26.43 11.91
C ALA A 67 4.89 26.27 11.20
N GLY A 68 5.78 27.25 11.39
CA GLY A 68 7.13 27.20 10.81
C GLY A 68 7.22 27.45 9.30
N LEU A 69 6.14 27.91 8.65
CA LEU A 69 6.18 28.42 7.28
C LEU A 69 7.31 29.46 7.13
N ASP A 70 8.09 29.37 6.04
CA ASP A 70 9.19 30.32 5.82
C ASP A 70 8.68 31.68 5.38
N ARG A 71 8.86 32.68 6.24
CA ARG A 71 8.42 34.06 6.01
C ARG A 71 9.52 34.97 5.44
N ARG A 72 10.62 34.44 4.91
CA ARG A 72 11.63 35.25 4.19
C ARG A 72 11.21 35.70 2.79
N VAL A 73 10.21 35.04 2.23
CA VAL A 73 9.67 35.31 0.90
C VAL A 73 8.20 35.70 1.05
N ASP A 74 7.69 36.43 0.07
CA ASP A 74 6.25 36.69 -0.03
C ASP A 74 5.50 35.40 -0.33
N TRP A 75 4.26 35.32 0.13
CA TRP A 75 3.35 34.23 -0.17
C TRP A 75 2.04 34.78 -0.72
N THR A 76 1.41 34.03 -1.61
CA THR A 76 0.03 34.28 -2.03
C THR A 76 -0.80 33.07 -1.65
N CYS A 77 -1.83 33.29 -0.83
CA CYS A 77 -2.81 32.26 -0.51
C CYS A 77 -4.12 32.56 -1.24
N THR A 78 -4.58 31.58 -2.01
CA THR A 78 -5.80 31.64 -2.81
C THR A 78 -6.75 30.56 -2.31
N MET A 79 -8.03 30.94 -2.17
CA MET A 79 -9.11 30.03 -1.81
C MET A 79 -10.17 30.07 -2.90
N ARG A 80 -10.52 28.93 -3.46
CA ARG A 80 -11.62 28.82 -4.42
C ARG A 80 -12.92 28.59 -3.68
N MET A 81 -13.81 29.58 -3.71
CA MET A 81 -15.00 29.62 -2.86
C MET A 81 -16.25 30.01 -3.62
N ARG A 82 -17.42 29.56 -3.15
CA ARG A 82 -18.74 30.06 -3.56
C ARG A 82 -19.69 30.16 -2.36
N GLY A 83 -20.68 31.04 -2.43
CA GLY A 83 -21.70 31.18 -1.39
C GLY A 83 -22.68 30.01 -1.33
N ALA A 84 -23.02 29.40 -2.48
CA ALA A 84 -23.98 28.29 -2.60
C ALA A 84 -25.30 28.53 -1.82
N ARG A 85 -25.91 29.70 -2.04
CA ARG A 85 -27.17 30.12 -1.42
C ARG A 85 -28.34 29.93 -2.38
N GLU A 86 -29.48 29.53 -1.83
CA GLU A 86 -30.76 29.65 -2.53
C GLU A 86 -31.13 31.13 -2.74
N SER A 87 -31.98 31.41 -3.74
CA SER A 87 -32.30 32.78 -4.17
C SER A 87 -32.93 33.67 -3.09
N HIS A 88 -33.51 33.08 -2.04
CA HIS A 88 -34.14 33.80 -0.94
C HIS A 88 -33.17 34.11 0.24
N LEU A 89 -31.95 33.57 0.22
CA LEU A 89 -30.95 33.77 1.28
C LEU A 89 -29.95 34.87 0.90
N PRO A 90 -29.48 35.68 1.86
CA PRO A 90 -28.47 36.69 1.60
C PRO A 90 -27.13 36.06 1.22
N MET A 91 -26.47 36.62 0.20
CA MET A 91 -25.13 36.19 -0.20
C MET A 91 -24.07 36.58 0.85
N PRO A 92 -23.19 35.63 1.26
CA PRO A 92 -22.14 35.93 2.21
C PRO A 92 -21.01 36.78 1.60
N SER A 93 -20.32 37.52 2.45
CA SER A 93 -18.98 38.03 2.18
C SER A 93 -17.95 37.20 2.95
N VAL A 94 -16.77 37.04 2.38
CA VAL A 94 -15.63 36.40 3.03
C VAL A 94 -14.57 37.44 3.36
N THR A 95 -14.06 37.39 4.59
CA THR A 95 -12.89 38.16 5.02
C THR A 95 -11.73 37.21 5.24
N LEU A 96 -10.75 37.27 4.33
CA LEU A 96 -9.46 36.61 4.49
C LEU A 96 -8.56 37.51 5.32
N ALA A 97 -7.95 37.00 6.38
CA ALA A 97 -6.95 37.74 7.15
C ALA A 97 -5.75 36.87 7.50
N TYR A 98 -4.61 37.51 7.78
CA TYR A 98 -3.39 36.83 8.23
C TYR A 98 -2.78 37.51 9.46
N ASP A 99 -2.32 36.72 10.42
CA ASP A 99 -1.57 37.15 11.63
C ASP A 99 -2.14 38.38 12.37
N ALA A 100 -3.46 38.61 12.26
CA ALA A 100 -4.14 39.84 12.69
C ALA A 100 -3.55 41.15 12.13
N ALA A 101 -2.75 41.08 11.05
CA ALA A 101 -1.97 42.18 10.52
C ALA A 101 -2.54 42.76 9.22
N GLY A 102 -3.26 41.96 8.43
CA GLY A 102 -3.91 42.41 7.20
C GLY A 102 -5.14 41.57 6.90
N SER A 103 -6.13 42.18 6.25
CA SER A 103 -7.35 41.52 5.81
C SER A 103 -7.82 42.02 4.44
N ARG A 104 -8.62 41.18 3.77
CA ARG A 104 -9.31 41.49 2.52
C ARG A 104 -10.71 40.91 2.59
N THR A 105 -11.73 41.76 2.41
CA THR A 105 -13.14 41.34 2.36
C THR A 105 -13.63 41.36 0.92
N VAL A 106 -14.30 40.28 0.51
CA VAL A 106 -14.84 40.10 -0.85
C VAL A 106 -16.26 39.55 -0.76
N PRO A 107 -17.26 40.15 -1.42
CA PRO A 107 -18.59 39.55 -1.53
C PRO A 107 -18.53 38.30 -2.41
N LEU A 108 -19.23 37.22 -2.03
CA LEU A 108 -19.26 35.97 -2.80
C LEU A 108 -20.45 35.92 -3.76
N SER A 109 -20.27 35.16 -4.85
CA SER A 109 -21.35 34.72 -5.75
C SER A 109 -21.65 33.23 -5.57
N ASN A 110 -22.66 32.70 -6.28
CA ASN A 110 -22.94 31.26 -6.32
C ASN A 110 -22.04 30.50 -7.32
N THR A 111 -21.18 31.20 -8.04
CA THR A 111 -20.13 30.60 -8.88
C THR A 111 -18.83 30.52 -8.09
N TYR A 112 -18.00 29.51 -8.37
CA TYR A 112 -16.69 29.41 -7.75
C TYR A 112 -15.77 30.52 -8.23
N GLU A 113 -15.22 31.26 -7.27
CA GLU A 113 -14.29 32.37 -7.49
C GLU A 113 -13.01 32.16 -6.69
N ASP A 114 -11.87 32.56 -7.28
CA ASP A 114 -10.56 32.46 -6.66
C ASP A 114 -10.23 33.75 -5.89
N ILE A 115 -10.19 33.64 -4.56
CA ILE A 115 -10.02 34.77 -3.66
C ILE A 115 -8.63 34.71 -3.06
N ALA A 116 -7.77 35.64 -3.47
CA ALA A 116 -6.37 35.69 -3.09
C ALA A 116 -6.07 36.74 -2.02
N ILE A 117 -5.15 36.43 -1.11
CA ILE A 117 -4.53 37.37 -0.19
C ILE A 117 -3.00 37.27 -0.28
N ASN A 118 -2.35 38.42 -0.40
CA ASN A 118 -0.89 38.52 -0.43
C ASN A 118 -0.36 38.67 0.98
N ILE A 119 0.68 37.91 1.29
CA ILE A 119 1.24 37.81 2.62
C ILE A 119 2.72 38.18 2.56
N PRO A 120 3.10 39.36 3.05
CA PRO A 120 4.44 39.92 2.85
C PRO A 120 5.48 39.19 3.69
N ALA A 121 6.73 39.15 3.21
CA ALA A 121 7.86 38.61 3.94
C ALA A 121 8.02 39.28 5.33
N ARG A 122 8.22 38.44 6.34
CA ARG A 122 8.51 38.75 7.75
C ARG A 122 9.55 37.77 8.31
N PRO A 123 10.83 37.89 7.91
CA PRO A 123 11.88 36.93 8.28
C PRO A 123 12.04 36.72 9.79
N GLU A 124 11.67 37.71 10.59
CA GLU A 124 11.70 37.72 12.06
C GLU A 124 10.57 36.91 12.73
N ARG A 125 9.50 36.56 12.00
CA ARG A 125 8.34 35.83 12.53
C ARG A 125 7.99 34.66 11.61
N PRO A 126 8.60 33.47 11.78
CA PRO A 126 8.24 32.29 11.02
C PRO A 126 6.85 31.76 11.40
N GLY A 127 6.19 31.08 10.45
CA GLY A 127 4.83 30.62 10.59
C GLY A 127 3.79 31.58 10.00
N LEU A 128 2.56 31.09 9.86
CA LEU A 128 1.43 31.85 9.35
C LEU A 128 0.12 31.33 9.96
N THR A 129 -0.71 32.24 10.44
CA THR A 129 -2.12 31.95 10.76
C THR A 129 -3.02 32.68 9.77
N LEU A 130 -3.78 31.92 8.97
CA LEU A 130 -4.84 32.45 8.12
C LEU A 130 -6.18 32.29 8.82
N THR A 131 -6.99 33.33 8.77
CA THR A 131 -8.38 33.30 9.24
C THR A 131 -9.32 33.66 8.09
N VAL A 132 -10.41 32.94 8.00
CA VAL A 132 -11.43 33.08 6.96
C VAL A 132 -12.75 33.25 7.68
N ASP A 133 -13.23 34.48 7.74
CA ASP A 133 -14.50 34.81 8.38
C ASP A 133 -15.57 34.96 7.31
N VAL A 134 -16.67 34.22 7.44
CA VAL A 134 -17.78 34.22 6.46
C VAL A 134 -19.05 34.71 7.14
N ALA A 135 -19.67 35.74 6.58
CA ALA A 135 -20.92 36.29 7.11
C ALA A 135 -21.82 36.86 5.99
N PRO A 136 -23.16 36.69 6.08
CA PRO A 136 -23.87 35.87 7.08
C PRO A 136 -23.74 34.35 6.82
N THR A 137 -23.74 33.58 7.89
CA THR A 137 -23.96 32.12 7.90
C THR A 137 -25.46 31.80 7.81
N PHE A 138 -25.81 30.55 7.52
CA PHE A 138 -27.20 30.07 7.55
C PHE A 138 -27.26 28.62 8.02
N VAL A 139 -28.44 28.19 8.49
CA VAL A 139 -28.74 26.78 8.80
C VAL A 139 -29.72 26.29 7.73
N PRO A 140 -29.39 25.25 6.93
CA PRO A 140 -30.24 24.82 5.81
C PRO A 140 -31.65 24.39 6.21
N GLY A 141 -31.82 23.79 7.40
CA GLY A 141 -33.12 23.37 7.90
C GLY A 141 -33.04 22.23 8.91
N PRO A 142 -34.18 21.64 9.33
CA PRO A 142 -34.21 20.62 10.38
C PRO A 142 -33.47 19.31 10.02
N GLY A 143 -33.21 19.05 8.74
CA GLY A 143 -32.42 17.90 8.27
C GLY A 143 -30.90 18.09 8.37
N ASP A 144 -30.42 19.32 8.49
CA ASP A 144 -29.00 19.66 8.67
C ASP A 144 -28.86 20.81 9.67
N PRO A 145 -28.52 20.53 10.94
CA PRO A 145 -28.43 21.54 11.98
C PRO A 145 -27.14 22.37 11.94
N ARG A 146 -26.25 22.14 10.96
CA ARG A 146 -24.97 22.83 10.87
C ARG A 146 -25.16 24.30 10.47
N GLU A 147 -24.36 25.17 11.08
CA GLU A 147 -24.25 26.57 10.69
C GLU A 147 -23.24 26.71 9.54
N LEU A 148 -23.73 26.89 8.32
CA LEU A 148 -22.93 26.88 7.10
C LEU A 148 -22.56 28.30 6.64
N GLY A 149 -21.27 28.50 6.40
CA GLY A 149 -20.69 29.70 5.81
C GLY A 149 -20.68 29.59 4.28
N ALA A 150 -19.52 29.34 3.67
CA ALA A 150 -19.36 29.23 2.21
C ALA A 150 -18.83 27.83 1.85
N GLN A 151 -19.01 27.42 0.59
CA GLN A 151 -18.35 26.22 0.07
C GLN A 151 -16.93 26.56 -0.39
N VAL A 152 -15.97 25.73 -0.01
CA VAL A 152 -14.58 25.77 -0.44
C VAL A 152 -14.32 24.55 -1.32
N ASP A 153 -13.66 24.74 -2.46
CA ASP A 153 -13.21 23.67 -3.36
C ASP A 153 -11.75 23.29 -3.08
N TRP A 154 -10.86 24.28 -3.04
CA TRP A 154 -9.47 24.09 -2.64
C TRP A 154 -8.85 25.35 -2.02
N ILE A 155 -7.74 25.14 -1.31
CA ILE A 155 -6.91 26.20 -0.73
C ILE A 155 -5.47 26.00 -1.15
N ARG A 156 -4.85 27.02 -1.75
CA ARG A 156 -3.46 26.99 -2.18
C ARG A 156 -2.67 28.13 -1.56
N CYS A 157 -1.50 27.85 -1.00
CA CYS A 157 -0.54 28.88 -0.60
C CYS A 157 0.77 28.66 -1.31
N ALA A 158 1.14 29.57 -2.21
CA ALA A 158 2.35 29.47 -3.02
C ALA A 158 3.37 30.55 -2.64
N PRO A 159 4.67 30.22 -2.57
CA PRO A 159 5.71 31.20 -2.31
C PRO A 159 6.13 31.95 -3.58
N ALA A 160 6.52 33.21 -3.46
CA ALA A 160 7.02 34.00 -4.58
C ALA A 160 8.46 33.62 -5.03
N ALA A 161 9.21 32.96 -4.15
CA ALA A 161 10.56 32.46 -4.41
C ALA A 161 10.82 31.20 -3.58
N SER A 162 11.96 30.52 -3.77
CA SER A 162 12.25 29.26 -3.09
C SER A 162 12.23 29.37 -1.55
N PRO A 163 11.26 28.75 -0.86
CA PRO A 163 11.19 28.78 0.59
C PRO A 163 12.15 27.76 1.21
N ARG A 164 12.50 27.94 2.49
CA ARG A 164 13.20 26.91 3.28
C ARG A 164 12.21 26.00 4.01
N PRO A 165 12.55 24.72 4.24
CA PRO A 165 11.70 23.81 4.99
C PRO A 165 11.52 24.26 6.45
N PRO A 166 10.35 24.00 7.06
CA PRO A 166 10.14 24.20 8.49
C PRO A 166 11.15 23.43 9.36
N ALA A 167 11.46 23.96 10.55
CA ALA A 167 12.43 23.33 11.46
C ALA A 167 12.01 21.91 11.90
N ALA A 168 10.71 21.66 12.05
CA ALA A 168 10.19 20.32 12.35
C ALA A 168 10.51 19.33 11.22
N THR A 169 10.36 19.76 9.97
CA THR A 169 10.66 19.00 8.75
C THR A 169 12.15 18.70 8.61
N LEU A 170 13.02 19.69 8.89
CA LEU A 170 14.48 19.49 8.92
C LEU A 170 14.88 18.46 9.98
N ARG A 171 14.33 18.55 11.20
CA ARG A 171 14.59 17.59 12.28
C ARG A 171 14.12 16.18 11.89
N ALA A 172 12.91 16.06 11.33
CA ALA A 172 12.37 14.79 10.90
C ALA A 172 13.26 14.11 9.84
N ALA A 173 13.69 14.87 8.82
CA ALA A 173 14.59 14.37 7.78
C ALA A 173 15.96 13.95 8.34
N ALA A 174 16.54 14.75 9.24
CA ALA A 174 17.82 14.42 9.88
C ALA A 174 17.72 13.16 10.74
N VAL A 175 16.66 13.02 11.55
CA VAL A 175 16.43 11.83 12.39
C VAL A 175 16.21 10.59 11.53
N ALA A 176 15.34 10.65 10.53
CA ALA A 176 15.04 9.51 9.67
C ALA A 176 16.25 9.03 8.87
N THR A 177 17.01 9.94 8.25
CA THR A 177 18.20 9.59 7.47
C THR A 177 19.36 9.16 8.37
N GLY A 178 19.56 9.84 9.50
CA GLY A 178 20.59 9.51 10.48
C GLY A 178 20.37 8.13 11.11
N SER A 179 19.13 7.79 11.49
CA SER A 179 18.82 6.48 12.06
C SER A 179 19.09 5.36 11.06
N VAL A 180 18.72 5.54 9.79
CA VAL A 180 19.01 4.57 8.74
C VAL A 180 20.52 4.42 8.50
N ALA A 181 21.26 5.52 8.43
CA ALA A 181 22.72 5.46 8.28
C ALA A 181 23.38 4.69 9.43
N LEU A 182 22.96 4.95 10.67
CA LEU A 182 23.47 4.25 11.85
C LEU A 182 23.14 2.76 11.79
N ALA A 183 21.91 2.39 11.44
CA ALA A 183 21.48 1.00 11.34
C ALA A 183 22.26 0.24 10.25
N LEU A 184 22.43 0.82 9.06
CA LEU A 184 23.19 0.23 7.97
C LEU A 184 24.69 0.13 8.29
N GLY A 185 25.26 1.15 8.93
CA GLY A 185 26.64 1.11 9.43
C GLY A 185 26.85 0.02 10.48
N ALA A 186 25.89 -0.17 11.39
CA ALA A 186 25.91 -1.27 12.35
C ALA A 186 25.72 -2.65 11.69
N ALA A 187 24.95 -2.73 10.61
CA ALA A 187 24.82 -3.93 9.79
C ALA A 187 26.09 -4.27 8.98
N GLY A 188 27.10 -3.38 8.97
CA GLY A 188 28.37 -3.60 8.26
C GLY A 188 28.32 -3.24 6.78
N ALA A 189 27.43 -2.34 6.37
CA ALA A 189 27.38 -1.83 5.00
C ALA A 189 28.72 -1.17 4.62
N SER A 190 29.14 -1.34 3.35
CA SER A 190 30.26 -0.57 2.80
C SER A 190 29.91 0.91 2.70
N VAL A 191 30.91 1.78 2.62
CA VAL A 191 30.69 3.24 2.50
C VAL A 191 29.82 3.57 1.28
N ALA A 192 30.05 2.90 0.14
CA ALA A 192 29.26 3.11 -1.06
C ALA A 192 27.78 2.72 -0.84
N VAL A 193 27.52 1.52 -0.28
CA VAL A 193 26.14 1.08 0.01
C VAL A 193 25.47 1.99 1.03
N LEU A 194 26.19 2.40 2.06
CA LEU A 194 25.69 3.31 3.09
C LEU A 194 25.28 4.66 2.48
N LEU A 195 26.15 5.30 1.70
CA LEU A 195 25.86 6.58 1.07
C LEU A 195 24.72 6.47 0.05
N SER A 196 24.74 5.45 -0.82
CA SER A 196 23.70 5.25 -1.82
C SER A 196 22.34 4.94 -1.20
N ALA A 197 22.26 3.98 -0.27
CA ALA A 197 21.00 3.59 0.34
C ALA A 197 20.41 4.72 1.19
N THR A 198 21.25 5.41 1.98
CA THR A 198 20.75 6.52 2.81
C THR A 198 20.42 7.74 1.95
N GLY A 199 21.13 7.98 0.84
CA GLY A 199 20.78 9.02 -0.13
C GLY A 199 19.42 8.76 -0.78
N LEU A 200 19.12 7.51 -1.17
CA LEU A 200 17.82 7.12 -1.70
C LEU A 200 16.70 7.29 -0.66
N VAL A 201 16.93 6.87 0.59
CA VAL A 201 15.98 7.09 1.69
C VAL A 201 15.80 8.59 1.95
N GLY A 202 16.87 9.37 1.94
CA GLY A 202 16.82 10.83 2.09
C GLY A 202 16.02 11.49 0.98
N ALA A 203 16.15 11.04 -0.27
CA ALA A 203 15.34 11.51 -1.38
C ALA A 203 13.85 11.15 -1.17
N ALA A 204 13.54 9.92 -0.76
CA ALA A 204 12.17 9.48 -0.47
C ALA A 204 11.54 10.29 0.67
N VAL A 205 12.29 10.51 1.76
CA VAL A 205 11.86 11.34 2.89
C VAL A 205 11.67 12.80 2.46
N ALA A 206 12.57 13.35 1.65
CA ALA A 206 12.44 14.70 1.11
C ALA A 206 11.18 14.87 0.27
N LEU A 207 10.87 13.89 -0.59
CA LEU A 207 9.65 13.87 -1.41
C LEU A 207 8.39 13.85 -0.54
N LEU A 208 8.32 12.93 0.44
CA LEU A 208 7.18 12.83 1.35
C LEU A 208 6.97 14.08 2.21
N LEU A 209 8.05 14.76 2.59
CA LEU A 209 7.97 15.96 3.41
C LEU A 209 7.69 17.23 2.61
N SER A 210 7.98 17.24 1.31
CA SER A 210 7.84 18.44 0.47
C SER A 210 6.56 18.46 -0.37
N ASN A 211 5.92 17.31 -0.55
CA ASN A 211 4.69 17.23 -1.36
C ASN A 211 3.45 17.60 -0.54
N GLY A 212 2.66 18.53 -1.08
CA GLY A 212 1.40 18.98 -0.49
C GLY A 212 1.54 19.37 0.99
N ASN A 213 0.83 18.65 1.85
CA ASN A 213 0.72 18.99 3.27
C ASN A 213 1.80 18.32 4.14
N GLY A 214 2.73 17.56 3.54
CA GLY A 214 3.70 16.74 4.26
C GLY A 214 4.66 17.52 5.17
N ALA A 215 4.87 18.81 4.92
CA ALA A 215 5.74 19.65 5.74
C ALA A 215 5.09 20.14 7.03
N PHE A 216 3.76 20.01 7.16
CA PHE A 216 2.98 20.68 8.20
C PHE A 216 2.22 19.68 9.09
N GLY A 217 1.80 20.15 10.27
CA GLY A 217 1.10 19.32 11.24
C GLY A 217 1.97 18.22 11.88
N PRO A 218 1.36 17.10 12.33
CA PRO A 218 2.08 16.05 13.05
C PRO A 218 2.87 15.09 12.15
N TYR A 219 2.66 15.14 10.83
CA TYR A 219 3.19 14.14 9.90
C TYR A 219 4.73 14.05 9.88
N PRO A 220 5.52 15.15 9.91
CA PRO A 220 6.98 15.03 9.95
C PRO A 220 7.49 14.19 11.14
N ALA A 221 6.88 14.33 12.31
CA ALA A 221 7.24 13.54 13.49
C ALA A 221 6.84 12.07 13.32
N LEU A 222 5.63 11.81 12.80
CA LEU A 222 5.16 10.45 12.50
C LEU A 222 6.07 9.74 11.48
N LEU A 223 6.46 10.41 10.41
CA LEU A 223 7.39 9.89 9.40
C LEU A 223 8.73 9.52 10.04
N ALA A 224 9.32 10.41 10.85
CA ALA A 224 10.58 10.14 11.53
C ALA A 224 10.46 8.95 12.49
N TRP A 225 9.33 8.81 13.17
CA TRP A 225 9.05 7.68 14.06
C TRP A 225 8.90 6.36 13.29
N ILE A 226 8.17 6.34 12.18
CA ILE A 226 8.00 5.15 11.32
C ILE A 226 9.36 4.67 10.79
N VAL A 227 10.14 5.59 10.19
CA VAL A 227 11.47 5.26 9.64
C VAL A 227 12.46 4.90 10.74
N GLY A 228 12.42 5.61 11.88
CA GLY A 228 13.25 5.33 13.05
C GLY A 228 12.98 3.96 13.66
N THR A 229 11.72 3.52 13.69
CA THR A 229 11.33 2.19 14.18
C THR A 229 11.90 1.09 13.29
N ALA A 230 11.80 1.24 11.96
CA ALA A 230 12.42 0.29 11.03
C ALA A 230 13.95 0.27 11.15
N ALA A 231 14.60 1.43 11.30
CA ALA A 231 16.04 1.50 11.56
C ALA A 231 16.41 0.79 12.88
N THR A 232 15.58 0.91 13.91
CA THR A 232 15.78 0.25 15.21
C THR A 232 15.67 -1.27 15.09
N ILE A 233 14.72 -1.79 14.29
CA ILE A 233 14.61 -3.22 13.98
C ILE A 233 15.89 -3.73 13.32
N VAL A 234 16.38 -3.01 12.29
CA VAL A 234 17.63 -3.38 11.58
C VAL A 234 18.83 -3.35 12.51
N LEU A 235 18.93 -2.31 13.34
CA LEU A 235 19.98 -2.19 14.34
C LEU A 235 19.92 -3.33 15.36
N GLY A 236 18.73 -3.67 15.87
CA GLY A 236 18.52 -4.77 16.81
C GLY A 236 18.96 -6.12 16.23
N VAL A 237 18.60 -6.40 14.97
CA VAL A 237 19.04 -7.62 14.27
C VAL A 237 20.56 -7.62 14.06
N ALA A 238 21.16 -6.49 13.69
CA ALA A 238 22.60 -6.37 13.53
C ALA A 238 23.36 -6.53 14.85
N VAL A 239 22.83 -6.02 15.96
CA VAL A 239 23.39 -6.19 17.30
C VAL A 239 23.25 -7.65 17.76
N ALA A 240 22.06 -8.24 17.64
CA ALA A 240 21.84 -9.66 17.96
C ALA A 240 22.76 -10.58 17.17
N ALA A 241 22.97 -10.30 15.88
CA ALA A 241 23.95 -11.00 15.03
C ALA A 241 25.37 -10.95 15.62
N ARG A 242 25.81 -9.80 16.13
CA ARG A 242 27.14 -9.66 16.75
C ARG A 242 27.26 -10.48 18.04
N LEU A 243 26.19 -10.54 18.83
CA LEU A 243 26.10 -11.28 20.09
C LEU A 243 26.03 -12.81 19.89
N MET A 244 25.65 -13.29 18.69
CA MET A 244 25.55 -14.72 18.37
C MET A 244 26.61 -15.16 17.34
N PRO A 245 27.93 -15.17 17.68
CA PRO A 245 29.00 -15.39 16.71
C PRO A 245 28.92 -16.72 15.95
N ARG A 246 28.40 -17.78 16.58
CA ARG A 246 28.24 -19.10 15.96
C ARG A 246 27.07 -19.18 14.95
N ARG A 247 26.19 -18.18 14.89
CA ARG A 247 25.00 -18.14 14.02
C ARG A 247 24.83 -16.78 13.33
N ARG A 248 25.94 -16.11 13.04
CA ARG A 248 25.94 -14.78 12.41
C ARG A 248 25.23 -14.82 11.05
N PRO A 249 24.16 -14.03 10.83
CA PRO A 249 23.60 -13.84 9.51
C PRO A 249 24.66 -13.27 8.56
N SER A 250 24.60 -13.67 7.29
CA SER A 250 25.47 -13.10 6.27
C SER A 250 25.16 -11.62 6.04
N GLY A 251 26.11 -10.86 5.48
CA GLY A 251 25.87 -9.47 5.09
C GLY A 251 24.69 -9.30 4.14
N ALA A 252 24.46 -10.28 3.25
CA ALA A 252 23.28 -10.30 2.37
C ALA A 252 21.97 -10.51 3.14
N ALA A 253 21.96 -11.32 4.21
CA ALA A 253 20.79 -11.49 5.06
C ALA A 253 20.47 -10.19 5.81
N LEU A 254 21.49 -9.51 6.35
CA LEU A 254 21.30 -8.19 6.98
C LEU A 254 20.82 -7.14 5.96
N ALA A 255 21.33 -7.17 4.72
CA ALA A 255 20.86 -6.30 3.65
C ALA A 255 19.40 -6.58 3.27
N ALA A 256 18.97 -7.85 3.25
CA ALA A 256 17.57 -8.22 3.01
C ALA A 256 16.65 -7.73 4.13
N VAL A 257 17.05 -7.89 5.40
CA VAL A 257 16.31 -7.34 6.55
C VAL A 257 16.22 -5.82 6.44
N ALA A 258 17.33 -5.15 6.15
CA ALA A 258 17.36 -3.70 5.98
C ALA A 258 16.46 -3.22 4.84
N ALA A 259 16.55 -3.85 3.66
CA ALA A 259 15.71 -3.52 2.52
C ALA A 259 14.22 -3.70 2.84
N SER A 260 13.83 -4.84 3.44
CA SER A 260 12.42 -5.10 3.75
C SER A 260 11.87 -4.14 4.79
N SER A 261 12.60 -3.90 5.88
CA SER A 261 12.17 -3.01 6.96
C SER A 261 12.09 -1.55 6.48
N ILE A 262 13.10 -1.05 5.77
CA ILE A 262 13.16 0.37 5.35
C ILE A 262 12.16 0.65 4.23
N LEU A 263 12.06 -0.20 3.20
CA LEU A 263 11.09 -0.01 2.12
C LEU A 263 9.65 -0.18 2.62
N GLY A 264 9.41 -1.15 3.52
CA GLY A 264 8.13 -1.28 4.21
C GLY A 264 7.77 -0.01 5.01
N ALA A 265 8.73 0.57 5.74
CA ALA A 265 8.51 1.81 6.47
C ALA A 265 8.22 3.01 5.55
N LEU A 266 8.90 3.14 4.41
CA LEU A 266 8.61 4.19 3.42
C LEU A 266 7.22 4.00 2.78
N LYS A 267 6.80 2.76 2.56
CA LYS A 267 5.44 2.42 2.11
C LYS A 267 4.39 2.81 3.17
N LEU A 268 4.63 2.48 4.45
CA LEU A 268 3.75 2.91 5.55
C LEU A 268 3.70 4.43 5.70
N ALA A 269 4.85 5.11 5.65
CA ALA A 269 4.92 6.56 5.73
C ALA A 269 4.07 7.22 4.63
N ALA A 270 4.19 6.75 3.39
CA ALA A 270 3.36 7.23 2.29
C ALA A 270 1.86 6.94 2.47
N LEU A 271 1.48 5.79 3.03
CA LEU A 271 0.07 5.53 3.37
C LEU A 271 -0.46 6.48 4.44
N THR A 272 0.38 6.87 5.38
CA THR A 272 0.04 7.83 6.45
C THR A 272 0.19 9.28 6.03
N HIS A 273 0.60 9.54 4.79
CA HIS A 273 0.76 10.89 4.29
C HIS A 273 -0.58 11.64 4.36
N PRO A 274 -0.62 12.92 4.77
CA PRO A 274 -1.87 13.69 4.87
C PRO A 274 -2.62 13.83 3.53
N ALA A 275 -1.91 13.70 2.41
CA ALA A 275 -2.53 13.66 1.09
C ALA A 275 -3.03 12.24 0.69
N LYS A 276 -2.81 11.17 1.46
CA LYS A 276 -3.32 9.85 1.09
C LYS A 276 -4.81 9.76 1.37
N ALA A 277 -5.62 9.55 0.33
CA ALA A 277 -7.04 9.25 0.48
C ALA A 277 -7.26 8.03 1.38
N LEU A 278 -8.24 8.11 2.29
CA LEU A 278 -8.54 7.02 3.23
C LEU A 278 -9.20 5.82 2.54
N VAL A 279 -10.03 6.05 1.51
CA VAL A 279 -10.80 5.00 0.81
C VAL A 279 -11.51 4.11 1.85
N ASP A 280 -11.44 2.79 1.74
CA ASP A 280 -12.10 1.85 2.65
C ASP A 280 -11.39 1.73 4.01
N ALA A 281 -10.33 2.49 4.29
CA ALA A 281 -9.59 2.33 5.54
C ALA A 281 -10.45 2.61 6.78
N VAL A 282 -11.39 3.57 6.71
CA VAL A 282 -12.34 3.84 7.80
C VAL A 282 -13.33 2.70 7.97
N PHE A 283 -13.80 2.11 6.86
CA PHE A 283 -14.62 0.90 6.90
C PHE A 283 -13.88 -0.24 7.62
N GLN A 284 -12.61 -0.47 7.32
CA GLN A 284 -11.78 -1.48 7.99
C GLN A 284 -11.64 -1.18 9.50
N ALA A 285 -11.47 0.09 9.88
CA ALA A 285 -11.39 0.50 11.29
C ALA A 285 -12.70 0.23 12.06
N HIS A 286 -13.86 0.49 11.46
CA HIS A 286 -15.16 0.14 12.06
C HIS A 286 -15.35 -1.38 12.20
N ARG A 287 -14.83 -2.18 11.26
CA ARG A 287 -14.85 -3.63 11.36
C ARG A 287 -13.96 -4.15 12.49
N LEU A 288 -12.79 -3.54 12.71
CA LEU A 288 -11.98 -3.82 13.90
C LEU A 288 -12.74 -3.47 15.18
N GLN A 289 -13.41 -2.31 15.24
CA GLN A 289 -14.22 -1.93 16.41
C GLN A 289 -15.35 -2.92 16.68
N ALA A 290 -16.02 -3.43 15.64
CA ALA A 290 -17.03 -4.47 15.78
C ALA A 290 -16.43 -5.74 16.43
N VAL A 291 -15.24 -6.16 15.98
CA VAL A 291 -14.50 -7.29 16.58
C VAL A 291 -14.10 -7.02 18.03
N MET A 292 -13.65 -5.79 18.34
CA MET A 292 -13.36 -5.38 19.73
C MET A 292 -14.59 -5.42 20.63
N ALA A 293 -15.78 -5.15 20.07
CA ALA A 293 -17.06 -5.25 20.77
C ALA A 293 -17.59 -6.69 20.85
N GLY A 294 -16.84 -7.70 20.38
CA GLY A 294 -17.24 -9.11 20.39
C GLY A 294 -18.08 -9.54 19.17
N ASN A 295 -18.28 -8.66 18.18
CA ASN A 295 -19.03 -8.98 16.97
C ASN A 295 -18.09 -9.55 15.90
N TYR A 296 -17.87 -10.87 15.95
CA TYR A 296 -16.97 -11.57 15.03
C TYR A 296 -17.61 -11.96 13.70
N PHE A 297 -18.93 -12.07 13.59
CA PHE A 297 -19.59 -12.62 12.39
C PHE A 297 -20.37 -11.53 11.67
N PHE A 298 -19.89 -11.10 10.50
CA PHE A 298 -20.57 -10.09 9.69
C PHE A 298 -20.43 -10.34 8.20
N THR A 299 -21.43 -9.88 7.44
CA THR A 299 -21.47 -9.96 5.98
C THR A 299 -21.22 -8.60 5.34
N GLN A 300 -20.90 -8.61 4.04
CA GLN A 300 -20.87 -7.44 3.19
C GLN A 300 -21.86 -7.61 2.04
N PRO A 301 -22.67 -6.58 1.71
CA PRO A 301 -23.53 -6.59 0.54
C PRO A 301 -22.72 -6.44 -0.75
N LEU A 302 -23.06 -7.24 -1.76
CA LEU A 302 -22.77 -6.99 -3.16
C LEU A 302 -23.85 -6.04 -3.75
N PRO A 303 -23.58 -5.36 -4.89
CA PRO A 303 -24.52 -4.44 -5.55
C PRO A 303 -25.86 -5.06 -5.94
N ASP A 304 -25.91 -6.38 -6.13
CA ASP A 304 -27.13 -7.15 -6.40
C ASP A 304 -27.88 -7.58 -5.11
N GLY A 305 -27.41 -7.10 -3.95
CA GLY A 305 -27.94 -7.41 -2.64
C GLY A 305 -27.50 -8.77 -2.07
N VAL A 306 -26.65 -9.55 -2.76
CA VAL A 306 -26.10 -10.80 -2.19
C VAL A 306 -25.19 -10.46 -1.03
N GLN A 307 -25.42 -11.09 0.12
CA GLN A 307 -24.52 -10.98 1.27
C GLN A 307 -23.39 -11.98 1.13
N PHE A 308 -22.16 -11.56 1.43
CA PHE A 308 -21.01 -12.46 1.48
C PHE A 308 -20.32 -12.39 2.85
N PRO A 309 -19.88 -13.53 3.45
CA PRO A 309 -19.15 -13.51 4.72
C PRO A 309 -17.86 -12.70 4.61
N TYR A 310 -17.71 -11.68 5.46
CA TYR A 310 -16.51 -10.86 5.45
C TYR A 310 -15.44 -11.48 6.33
N ALA A 311 -14.21 -11.63 5.84
CA ALA A 311 -13.15 -12.34 6.55
C ALA A 311 -12.60 -11.54 7.76
N ILE A 312 -12.15 -12.24 8.82
CA ILE A 312 -11.81 -11.62 10.12
C ILE A 312 -10.35 -11.73 10.56
N GLY A 313 -9.54 -12.51 9.86
CA GLY A 313 -8.18 -12.85 10.29
C GLY A 313 -7.28 -11.63 10.54
N LEU A 314 -7.42 -10.58 9.72
CA LEU A 314 -6.72 -9.31 9.93
C LEU A 314 -7.10 -8.67 11.28
N TYR A 315 -8.39 -8.55 11.58
CA TYR A 315 -8.86 -7.85 12.78
C TYR A 315 -8.49 -8.60 14.06
N VAL A 316 -8.63 -9.93 14.05
CA VAL A 316 -8.19 -10.77 15.17
C VAL A 316 -6.67 -10.66 15.39
N THR A 317 -5.89 -10.57 14.30
CA THR A 317 -4.43 -10.36 14.41
C THR A 317 -4.10 -8.97 14.95
N ALA A 318 -4.87 -7.95 14.60
CA ALA A 318 -4.66 -6.57 15.06
C ALA A 318 -5.14 -6.34 16.51
N LEU A 319 -6.05 -7.16 17.01
CA LEU A 319 -6.73 -6.97 18.31
C LEU A 319 -5.77 -6.76 19.50
N PRO A 320 -4.67 -7.52 19.67
CA PRO A 320 -3.74 -7.32 20.79
C PRO A 320 -3.07 -5.94 20.81
N PHE A 321 -3.05 -5.25 19.67
CA PHE A 321 -2.40 -3.95 19.48
C PHE A 321 -3.39 -2.78 19.54
N ALA A 322 -4.70 -3.04 19.55
CA ALA A 322 -5.73 -2.01 19.56
C ALA A 322 -5.72 -1.14 20.82
N GLY A 323 -5.22 -1.68 21.95
CA GLY A 323 -5.00 -0.90 23.18
C GLY A 323 -3.77 0.01 23.14
N LEU A 324 -2.82 -0.25 22.23
CA LEU A 324 -1.57 0.52 22.11
C LEU A 324 -1.70 1.65 21.09
N LEU A 325 -2.45 1.43 20.00
CA LEU A 325 -2.69 2.39 18.94
C LEU A 325 -4.20 2.63 18.79
N THR A 326 -4.67 3.76 19.31
CA THR A 326 -6.07 4.18 19.24
C THR A 326 -6.50 4.65 17.86
N ASP A 327 -5.54 5.06 17.02
CA ASP A 327 -5.78 5.25 15.58
C ASP A 327 -5.83 3.87 14.90
N HIS A 328 -7.04 3.35 14.76
CA HIS A 328 -7.27 2.03 14.17
C HIS A 328 -6.92 1.97 12.67
N VAL A 329 -6.97 3.09 11.95
CA VAL A 329 -6.54 3.15 10.54
C VAL A 329 -5.03 2.96 10.46
N LEU A 330 -4.28 3.72 11.27
CA LEU A 330 -2.82 3.57 11.38
C LEU A 330 -2.44 2.17 11.84
N LEU A 331 -3.14 1.62 12.83
CA LEU A 331 -2.91 0.26 13.33
C LEU A 331 -3.05 -0.78 12.22
N LEU A 332 -4.17 -0.81 11.51
CA LEU A 332 -4.42 -1.80 10.47
C LEU A 332 -3.41 -1.68 9.33
N ARG A 333 -3.10 -0.46 8.88
CA ARG A 333 -2.04 -0.22 7.88
C ARG A 333 -0.69 -0.73 8.36
N THR A 334 -0.35 -0.50 9.63
CA THR A 334 0.91 -0.97 10.23
C THR A 334 0.98 -2.50 10.25
N VAL A 335 -0.09 -3.18 10.68
CA VAL A 335 -0.16 -4.65 10.71
C VAL A 335 -0.01 -5.24 9.31
N VAL A 336 -0.72 -4.70 8.32
CA VAL A 336 -0.64 -5.17 6.92
C VAL A 336 0.75 -4.96 6.34
N ILE A 337 1.34 -3.77 6.49
CA ILE A 337 2.68 -3.49 5.97
C ILE A 337 3.76 -4.32 6.69
N ALA A 338 3.62 -4.55 8.00
CA ALA A 338 4.53 -5.42 8.74
C ALA A 338 4.46 -6.87 8.24
N ALA A 339 3.25 -7.40 8.00
CA ALA A 339 3.06 -8.73 7.44
C ALA A 339 3.63 -8.83 6.02
N GLU A 340 3.37 -7.84 5.16
CA GLU A 340 3.91 -7.75 3.81
C GLU A 340 5.45 -7.71 3.83
N ALA A 341 6.06 -6.86 4.66
CA ALA A 341 7.50 -6.76 4.80
C ALA A 341 8.14 -8.04 5.35
N LEU A 342 7.48 -8.74 6.28
CA LEU A 342 7.95 -10.02 6.76
C LEU A 342 7.91 -11.07 5.63
N ALA A 343 6.80 -11.17 4.91
CA ALA A 343 6.60 -12.11 3.82
C ALA A 343 7.59 -11.88 2.67
N GLY A 344 7.76 -10.62 2.25
CA GLY A 344 8.75 -10.21 1.26
C GLY A 344 10.18 -10.50 1.70
N GLY A 345 10.52 -10.19 2.95
CA GLY A 345 11.84 -10.50 3.53
C GLY A 345 12.15 -12.00 3.51
N CYS A 346 11.15 -12.86 3.72
CA CYS A 346 11.27 -14.31 3.67
C CYS A 346 11.62 -14.85 2.26
N LEU A 347 11.39 -14.10 1.18
CA LEU A 347 11.89 -14.47 -0.15
C LEU A 347 13.42 -14.60 -0.18
N TYR A 348 14.13 -13.87 0.69
CA TYR A 348 15.56 -14.05 0.85
C TYR A 348 15.92 -15.49 1.20
N LEU A 349 15.17 -16.13 2.11
CA LEU A 349 15.41 -17.52 2.52
C LEU A 349 15.21 -18.49 1.36
N LEU A 350 14.16 -18.27 0.56
CA LEU A 350 13.85 -19.11 -0.60
C LEU A 350 15.00 -19.11 -1.61
N LEU A 351 15.45 -17.94 -2.07
CA LEU A 351 16.53 -17.87 -3.09
C LEU A 351 17.91 -18.23 -2.52
N SER A 352 18.22 -17.79 -1.29
CA SER A 352 19.52 -18.07 -0.69
C SER A 352 19.71 -19.55 -0.37
N ARG A 353 18.67 -20.26 0.08
CA ARG A 353 18.76 -21.70 0.39
C ARG A 353 18.60 -22.58 -0.82
N LEU A 354 17.59 -22.34 -1.66
CA LEU A 354 17.23 -23.27 -2.75
C LEU A 354 18.07 -23.06 -4.01
N PHE A 355 18.51 -21.82 -4.26
CA PHE A 355 19.27 -21.47 -5.47
C PHE A 355 20.70 -20.99 -5.17
N ARG A 356 21.10 -20.89 -3.90
CA ARG A 356 22.43 -20.40 -3.46
C ARG A 356 22.79 -19.05 -4.09
N ALA A 357 21.79 -18.18 -4.26
CA ALA A 357 21.92 -16.90 -4.96
C ALA A 357 21.62 -15.70 -4.04
N PRO A 358 22.47 -15.39 -3.04
CA PRO A 358 22.18 -14.37 -2.04
C PRO A 358 22.01 -12.95 -2.61
N ALA A 359 22.72 -12.61 -3.69
CA ALA A 359 22.55 -11.31 -4.36
C ALA A 359 21.17 -11.19 -5.04
N ALA A 360 20.76 -12.23 -5.79
CA ALA A 360 19.41 -12.31 -6.36
C ALA A 360 18.34 -12.34 -5.26
N ALA A 361 18.64 -12.95 -4.11
CA ALA A 361 17.75 -13.00 -2.96
C ALA A 361 17.49 -11.61 -2.37
N VAL A 362 18.52 -10.77 -2.22
CA VAL A 362 18.36 -9.35 -1.80
C VAL A 362 17.56 -8.56 -2.84
N LEU A 363 17.88 -8.77 -4.13
CA LEU A 363 17.14 -8.13 -5.22
C LEU A 363 15.65 -8.50 -5.21
N ALA A 364 15.31 -9.76 -4.91
CA ALA A 364 13.93 -10.21 -4.78
C ALA A 364 13.18 -9.47 -3.68
N VAL A 365 13.82 -9.22 -2.53
CA VAL A 365 13.21 -8.43 -1.45
C VAL A 365 12.95 -6.99 -1.89
N VAL A 366 13.91 -6.37 -2.60
CA VAL A 366 13.75 -5.00 -3.11
C VAL A 366 12.62 -4.93 -4.16
N LEU A 367 12.64 -5.82 -5.15
CA LEU A 367 11.64 -5.84 -6.22
C LEU A 367 10.26 -6.17 -5.69
N PHE A 368 10.14 -7.09 -4.73
CA PHE A 368 8.87 -7.42 -4.07
C PHE A 368 8.20 -6.17 -3.48
N GLN A 369 8.98 -5.30 -2.83
CA GLN A 369 8.46 -4.07 -2.26
C GLN A 369 8.07 -3.02 -3.31
N LEU A 370 8.57 -3.14 -4.55
CA LEU A 370 8.42 -2.15 -5.62
C LEU A 370 7.54 -2.63 -6.77
N VAL A 371 6.95 -3.83 -6.72
CA VAL A 371 5.95 -4.23 -7.73
C VAL A 371 4.72 -3.31 -7.63
N PRO A 372 4.07 -2.89 -8.73
CA PRO A 372 2.93 -1.97 -8.67
C PRO A 372 1.66 -2.51 -7.98
N ILE A 373 1.33 -3.80 -8.13
CA ILE A 373 0.04 -4.36 -7.67
C ILE A 373 -0.26 -4.14 -6.17
N PRO A 374 0.69 -4.29 -5.22
CA PRO A 374 0.40 -4.01 -3.82
C PRO A 374 0.09 -2.53 -3.58
N TYR A 375 0.63 -1.61 -4.38
CA TYR A 375 0.31 -0.19 -4.25
C TYR A 375 -1.15 0.11 -4.62
N VAL A 376 -1.72 -0.61 -5.59
CA VAL A 376 -3.14 -0.49 -5.94
C VAL A 376 -4.00 -1.09 -4.83
N VAL A 377 -3.68 -2.32 -4.40
CA VAL A 377 -4.51 -3.06 -3.44
C VAL A 377 -4.50 -2.42 -2.05
N ILE A 378 -3.31 -2.10 -1.53
CA ILE A 378 -3.16 -1.45 -0.23
C ILE A 378 -3.58 0.02 -0.31
N GLY A 379 -3.32 0.69 -1.44
CA GLY A 379 -3.74 2.07 -1.68
C GLY A 379 -5.25 2.24 -1.64
N ASN A 380 -6.00 1.28 -2.16
CA ASN A 380 -7.46 1.23 -2.09
C ASN A 380 -8.00 0.64 -0.77
N ALA A 381 -7.12 0.43 0.21
CA ALA A 381 -7.46 -0.11 1.52
C ALA A 381 -8.16 -1.49 1.49
N ASN A 382 -7.84 -2.33 0.50
CA ASN A 382 -8.19 -3.74 0.50
C ASN A 382 -7.22 -4.53 1.42
N LEU A 383 -7.24 -4.16 2.70
CA LEU A 383 -6.27 -4.55 3.72
C LEU A 383 -6.38 -6.04 4.07
N THR A 384 -7.59 -6.59 4.11
CA THR A 384 -7.83 -8.01 4.37
C THR A 384 -7.21 -8.90 3.30
N ASN A 385 -7.36 -8.53 2.02
CA ASN A 385 -6.73 -9.24 0.91
C ASN A 385 -5.19 -9.15 0.98
N ALA A 386 -4.63 -7.94 1.11
CA ALA A 386 -3.18 -7.76 1.19
C ALA A 386 -2.55 -8.54 2.37
N PHE A 387 -3.21 -8.55 3.53
CA PHE A 387 -2.78 -9.33 4.70
C PHE A 387 -2.86 -10.84 4.45
N ALA A 388 -3.96 -11.30 3.85
CA ALA A 388 -4.15 -12.72 3.52
C ALA A 388 -3.07 -13.22 2.55
N GLU A 389 -2.72 -12.43 1.53
CA GLU A 389 -1.66 -12.78 0.57
C GLU A 389 -0.26 -12.77 1.21
N ALA A 390 0.00 -11.89 2.18
CA ALA A 390 1.23 -11.96 2.96
C ALA A 390 1.34 -13.26 3.79
N ALA A 391 0.25 -13.68 4.44
CA ALA A 391 0.18 -14.96 5.14
C ALA A 391 0.32 -16.15 4.19
N ALA A 392 -0.31 -16.07 3.01
CA ALA A 392 -0.21 -17.08 1.95
C ALA A 392 1.25 -17.25 1.48
N LEU A 393 1.95 -16.14 1.23
CA LEU A 393 3.36 -16.16 0.86
C LEU A 393 4.24 -16.78 1.95
N LEU A 394 4.00 -16.46 3.22
CA LEU A 394 4.72 -17.10 4.33
C LEU A 394 4.52 -18.62 4.35
N ALA A 395 3.30 -19.11 4.08
CA ALA A 395 3.03 -20.55 3.97
C ALA A 395 3.82 -21.18 2.81
N VAL A 396 3.82 -20.56 1.62
CA VAL A 396 4.58 -21.05 0.46
C VAL A 396 6.08 -21.11 0.77
N VAL A 397 6.65 -20.06 1.38
CA VAL A 397 8.07 -20.02 1.75
C VAL A 397 8.40 -21.07 2.82
N ALA A 398 7.52 -21.25 3.82
CA ALA A 398 7.70 -22.26 4.86
C ALA A 398 7.80 -23.67 4.26
N PHE A 399 6.90 -24.04 3.35
CA PHE A 399 6.96 -25.32 2.64
C PHE A 399 8.20 -25.44 1.75
N ALA A 400 8.52 -24.40 0.98
CA ALA A 400 9.68 -24.41 0.09
C ALA A 400 10.99 -24.63 0.88
N CYS A 401 11.08 -24.04 2.08
CA CYS A 401 12.25 -24.10 2.95
C CYS A 401 12.20 -25.20 4.02
N ALA A 402 11.21 -26.11 3.96
CA ALA A 402 11.06 -27.17 4.95
C ALA A 402 12.31 -28.09 5.03
N PRO A 403 12.67 -28.62 6.20
CA PRO A 403 13.78 -29.56 6.29
C PRO A 403 13.47 -30.86 5.55
N GLU A 404 14.49 -31.62 5.12
CA GLU A 404 14.30 -32.91 4.44
C GLU A 404 13.56 -33.92 5.32
N ARG A 405 13.83 -33.92 6.63
CA ARG A 405 13.17 -34.77 7.62
C ARG A 405 12.02 -34.02 8.28
N LEU A 406 10.81 -34.14 7.72
CA LEU A 406 9.60 -33.49 8.26
C LEU A 406 9.21 -33.97 9.65
N ARG A 407 9.57 -35.20 10.03
CA ARG A 407 9.31 -35.76 11.38
C ARG A 407 10.26 -35.26 12.47
N SER A 408 11.27 -34.46 12.12
CA SER A 408 12.14 -33.82 13.12
C SER A 408 11.38 -32.71 13.87
N PRO A 409 11.82 -32.30 15.08
CA PRO A 409 11.21 -31.18 15.79
C PRO A 409 11.17 -29.89 14.94
N ALA A 410 12.22 -29.63 14.17
CA ALA A 410 12.28 -28.51 13.24
C ALA A 410 11.28 -28.67 12.08
N GLY A 411 11.10 -29.90 11.57
CA GLY A 411 10.10 -30.20 10.54
C GLY A 411 8.67 -30.00 11.04
N ALA A 412 8.37 -30.49 12.24
CA ALA A 412 7.08 -30.27 12.89
C ALA A 412 6.79 -28.78 13.11
N ALA A 413 7.78 -28.01 13.59
CA ALA A 413 7.65 -26.57 13.76
C ALA A 413 7.36 -25.83 12.43
N VAL A 414 8.03 -26.21 11.34
CA VAL A 414 7.77 -25.63 10.01
C VAL A 414 6.37 -26.00 9.50
N LEU A 415 5.93 -27.24 9.70
CA LEU A 415 4.58 -27.66 9.31
C LEU A 415 3.49 -26.94 10.11
N LEU A 416 3.70 -26.76 11.42
CA LEU A 416 2.80 -25.98 12.27
C LEU A 416 2.74 -24.52 11.83
N LEU A 417 3.88 -23.90 11.54
CA LEU A 417 3.94 -22.54 11.00
C LEU A 417 3.20 -22.44 9.66
N ALA A 418 3.46 -23.37 8.74
CA ALA A 418 2.79 -23.40 7.45
C ALA A 418 1.27 -23.56 7.60
N ALA A 419 0.80 -24.45 8.48
CA ALA A 419 -0.61 -24.64 8.76
C ALA A 419 -1.25 -23.41 9.41
N ALA A 420 -0.56 -22.76 10.35
CA ALA A 420 -1.03 -21.52 10.97
C ALA A 420 -1.16 -20.40 9.92
N CYS A 421 -0.15 -20.22 9.05
CA CYS A 421 -0.18 -19.24 7.98
C CYS A 421 -1.27 -19.55 6.92
N THR A 422 -1.45 -20.81 6.54
CA THR A 422 -2.52 -21.21 5.60
C THR A 422 -3.90 -20.98 6.20
N THR A 423 -4.12 -21.37 7.46
CA THR A 423 -5.38 -21.13 8.17
C THR A 423 -5.65 -19.63 8.30
N LEU A 424 -4.64 -18.84 8.66
CA LEU A 424 -4.76 -17.40 8.78
C LEU A 424 -5.08 -16.74 7.44
N ALA A 425 -4.45 -17.17 6.34
CA ALA A 425 -4.78 -16.68 5.00
C ALA A 425 -6.25 -16.96 4.68
N PHE A 426 -6.71 -18.20 4.85
CA PHE A 426 -8.10 -18.60 4.62
C PHE A 426 -9.08 -17.80 5.47
N LEU A 427 -8.75 -17.48 6.72
CA LEU A 427 -9.59 -16.64 7.60
C LEU A 427 -9.49 -15.14 7.30
N SER A 428 -8.54 -14.70 6.48
CA SER A 428 -8.26 -13.28 6.23
C SER A 428 -8.86 -12.77 4.93
N HIS A 429 -9.04 -13.62 3.91
CA HIS A 429 -9.76 -13.21 2.70
C HIS A 429 -10.23 -14.43 1.88
N VAL A 430 -11.48 -14.43 1.41
CA VAL A 430 -12.09 -15.58 0.72
C VAL A 430 -11.31 -16.03 -0.52
N SER A 431 -10.80 -15.10 -1.34
CA SER A 431 -10.10 -15.49 -2.57
C SER A 431 -8.86 -16.34 -2.30
N THR A 432 -8.23 -16.19 -1.13
CA THR A 432 -7.07 -17.00 -0.78
C THR A 432 -7.41 -18.46 -0.56
N ILE A 433 -8.65 -18.80 -0.19
CA ILE A 433 -9.09 -20.21 -0.14
C ILE A 433 -8.87 -20.86 -1.50
N VAL A 434 -9.26 -20.19 -2.57
CA VAL A 434 -9.10 -20.69 -3.94
C VAL A 434 -7.66 -20.55 -4.41
N LEU A 435 -7.07 -19.35 -4.31
CA LEU A 435 -5.77 -19.04 -4.91
C LEU A 435 -4.60 -19.75 -4.19
N LEU A 436 -4.59 -19.78 -2.86
CA LEU A 436 -3.54 -20.47 -2.11
C LEU A 436 -3.73 -22.00 -2.21
N ALA A 437 -4.96 -22.53 -2.18
CA ALA A 437 -5.17 -23.96 -2.38
C ALA A 437 -4.75 -24.41 -3.79
N ALA A 438 -5.07 -23.63 -4.83
CA ALA A 438 -4.61 -23.89 -6.19
C ALA A 438 -3.07 -23.83 -6.28
N THR A 439 -2.45 -22.83 -5.66
CA THR A 439 -0.98 -22.69 -5.61
C THR A 439 -0.31 -23.86 -4.92
N LEU A 440 -0.74 -24.19 -3.69
CA LEU A 440 -0.19 -25.30 -2.92
C LEU A 440 -0.48 -26.65 -3.58
N GLY A 441 -1.66 -26.82 -4.18
CA GLY A 441 -2.03 -28.01 -4.95
C GLY A 441 -1.11 -28.21 -6.15
N ALA A 442 -0.90 -27.16 -6.96
CA ALA A 442 0.01 -27.21 -8.10
C ALA A 442 1.47 -27.46 -7.68
N VAL A 443 1.92 -26.87 -6.57
CA VAL A 443 3.23 -27.17 -5.97
C VAL A 443 3.32 -28.63 -5.51
N ALA A 444 2.30 -29.17 -4.86
CA ALA A 444 2.27 -30.57 -4.45
C ALA A 444 2.34 -31.51 -5.67
N LEU A 445 1.59 -31.23 -6.74
CA LEU A 445 1.63 -31.98 -7.99
C LEU A 445 3.02 -31.93 -8.66
N ALA A 446 3.64 -30.75 -8.73
CA ALA A 446 5.00 -30.60 -9.26
C ALA A 446 6.01 -31.40 -8.41
N LEU A 447 5.90 -31.38 -7.08
CA LEU A 447 6.74 -32.17 -6.19
C LEU A 447 6.54 -33.68 -6.39
N LEU A 448 5.31 -34.15 -6.58
CA LEU A 448 5.03 -35.56 -6.90
C LEU A 448 5.68 -35.98 -8.24
N ALA A 449 5.59 -35.12 -9.26
CA ALA A 449 6.25 -35.33 -10.56
C ALA A 449 7.78 -35.36 -10.44
N GLY A 450 8.34 -34.64 -9.46
CA GLY A 450 9.77 -34.65 -9.14
C GLY A 450 10.31 -35.96 -8.53
N GLY A 451 9.45 -36.90 -8.17
CA GLY A 451 9.83 -38.25 -7.74
C GLY A 451 9.81 -38.51 -6.22
N ARG A 452 10.28 -39.70 -5.82
CA ARG A 452 10.19 -40.23 -4.45
C ARG A 452 10.70 -39.29 -3.33
N PRO A 453 11.82 -38.54 -3.49
CA PRO A 453 12.35 -37.69 -2.43
C PRO A 453 11.40 -36.58 -1.96
N HIS A 454 10.48 -36.14 -2.83
CA HIS A 454 9.62 -34.98 -2.58
C HIS A 454 8.20 -35.37 -2.15
N ARG A 455 7.83 -36.66 -2.25
CA ARG A 455 6.49 -37.16 -1.89
C ARG A 455 6.06 -36.83 -0.46
N PRO A 456 6.91 -36.97 0.58
CA PRO A 456 6.50 -36.64 1.94
C PRO A 456 6.07 -35.17 2.09
N LEU A 457 6.76 -34.24 1.42
CA LEU A 457 6.41 -32.83 1.43
C LEU A 457 5.13 -32.56 0.65
N ALA A 458 4.94 -33.19 -0.51
CA ALA A 458 3.72 -33.05 -1.29
C ALA A 458 2.47 -33.50 -0.50
N PHE A 459 2.54 -34.65 0.19
CA PHE A 459 1.45 -35.12 1.05
C PHE A 459 1.24 -34.24 2.27
N ALA A 460 2.32 -33.71 2.87
CA ALA A 460 2.20 -32.77 3.98
C ALA A 460 1.50 -31.47 3.54
N ILE A 461 1.79 -30.94 2.36
CA ILE A 461 1.10 -29.78 1.78
C ILE A 461 -0.39 -30.08 1.63
N ALA A 462 -0.75 -31.21 1.01
CA ALA A 462 -2.14 -31.59 0.82
C ALA A 462 -2.89 -31.73 2.16
N ALA A 463 -2.27 -32.39 3.14
CA ALA A 463 -2.84 -32.54 4.48
C ALA A 463 -3.05 -31.18 5.17
N VAL A 464 -2.07 -30.28 5.10
CA VAL A 464 -2.18 -28.95 5.70
C VAL A 464 -3.28 -28.11 5.03
N VAL A 465 -3.43 -28.17 3.71
CA VAL A 465 -4.51 -27.46 3.01
C VAL A 465 -5.87 -27.96 3.49
N VAL A 466 -6.08 -29.28 3.56
CA VAL A 466 -7.34 -29.88 4.03
C VAL A 466 -7.60 -29.51 5.49
N VAL A 467 -6.63 -29.70 6.38
CA VAL A 467 -6.78 -29.38 7.81
C VAL A 467 -7.05 -27.90 8.02
N SER A 468 -6.32 -27.01 7.34
CA SER A 468 -6.52 -25.56 7.46
C SER A 468 -7.90 -25.15 6.95
N GLY A 469 -8.39 -25.77 5.86
CA GLY A 469 -9.74 -25.54 5.35
C GLY A 469 -10.82 -25.97 6.34
N LEU A 470 -10.68 -27.15 6.95
CA LEU A 470 -11.59 -27.65 7.98
C LEU A 470 -11.59 -26.75 9.21
N VAL A 471 -10.41 -26.33 9.68
CA VAL A 471 -10.27 -25.42 10.83
C VAL A 471 -10.89 -24.06 10.51
N ALA A 472 -10.58 -23.45 9.37
CA ALA A 472 -11.17 -22.17 8.98
C ALA A 472 -12.70 -22.25 8.85
N THR A 473 -13.22 -23.36 8.32
CA THR A 473 -14.66 -23.62 8.24
C THR A 473 -15.28 -23.77 9.62
N GLY A 474 -14.67 -24.58 10.50
CA GLY A 474 -15.15 -24.82 11.85
C GLY A 474 -15.12 -23.57 12.74
N LEU A 475 -14.11 -22.73 12.58
CA LEU A 475 -13.95 -21.49 13.36
C LEU A 475 -14.84 -20.35 12.84
N TYR A 476 -15.08 -20.27 11.53
CA TYR A 476 -15.70 -19.09 10.92
C TYR A 476 -16.81 -19.41 9.91
N TYR A 477 -16.48 -20.06 8.80
CA TYR A 477 -17.41 -20.11 7.66
C TYR A 477 -18.68 -20.93 7.91
N ARG A 478 -18.68 -21.87 8.87
CA ARG A 478 -19.88 -22.62 9.26
C ARG A 478 -21.01 -21.74 9.80
N HIS A 479 -20.70 -20.53 10.27
CA HIS A 479 -21.68 -19.61 10.84
C HIS A 479 -22.51 -18.88 9.77
N PHE A 480 -22.21 -19.10 8.48
CA PHE A 480 -22.86 -18.43 7.35
C PHE A 480 -23.56 -19.42 6.39
N THR A 481 -23.94 -20.61 6.87
CA THR A 481 -24.64 -21.62 6.05
C THR A 481 -25.84 -21.05 5.32
N ASP A 482 -26.66 -20.26 6.01
CA ASP A 482 -27.88 -19.67 5.43
C ASP A 482 -27.57 -18.68 4.30
N VAL A 483 -26.43 -17.98 4.39
CA VAL A 483 -25.96 -17.05 3.36
C VAL A 483 -25.56 -17.82 2.11
N TYR A 484 -24.81 -18.92 2.28
CA TYR A 484 -24.42 -19.77 1.16
C TYR A 484 -25.60 -20.47 0.49
N VAL A 485 -26.58 -20.95 1.26
CA VAL A 485 -27.80 -21.57 0.73
C VAL A 485 -28.57 -20.57 -0.13
N ARG A 486 -28.83 -19.37 0.38
CA ARG A 486 -29.52 -18.31 -0.38
C ARG A 486 -28.78 -17.92 -1.66
N ALA A 487 -27.45 -17.86 -1.62
CA ALA A 487 -26.63 -17.57 -2.79
C ALA A 487 -26.76 -18.69 -3.85
N LEU A 488 -26.71 -19.96 -3.44
CA LEU A 488 -26.89 -21.11 -4.34
C LEU A 488 -28.29 -21.15 -4.96
N ASP A 489 -29.33 -20.87 -4.18
CA ASP A 489 -30.71 -20.83 -4.66
C ASP A 489 -30.90 -19.73 -5.71
N ARG A 490 -30.25 -18.57 -5.53
CA ARG A 490 -30.27 -17.47 -6.50
C ARG A 490 -29.55 -17.82 -7.81
N VAL A 491 -28.39 -18.48 -7.74
CA VAL A 491 -27.67 -18.94 -8.94
C VAL A 491 -28.55 -19.93 -9.71
N ARG A 492 -29.13 -20.93 -9.01
CA ARG A 492 -30.06 -21.90 -9.61
C ARG A 492 -31.30 -21.25 -10.23
N ALA A 493 -31.84 -20.20 -9.62
CA ALA A 493 -32.99 -19.48 -10.16
C ALA A 493 -32.63 -18.66 -11.41
N THR A 494 -31.40 -18.16 -11.50
CA THR A 494 -30.92 -17.39 -12.66
C THR A 494 -30.71 -18.30 -13.88
N ASP A 495 -30.24 -19.54 -13.66
CA ASP A 495 -30.12 -20.56 -14.72
C ASP A 495 -31.48 -21.08 -15.22
N ALA A 496 -32.56 -20.88 -14.47
CA ALA A 496 -33.90 -21.39 -14.79
C ALA A 496 -34.79 -20.44 -15.62
N THR A 497 -34.34 -19.21 -15.90
CA THR A 497 -35.16 -18.21 -16.61
C THR A 497 -34.50 -17.77 -17.91
N PRO A 498 -35.04 -18.08 -19.10
CA PRO A 498 -34.62 -17.45 -20.34
C PRO A 498 -34.87 -15.94 -20.23
N ALA A 499 -33.89 -15.14 -20.62
CA ALA A 499 -33.91 -13.70 -20.50
C ALA A 499 -35.07 -13.07 -21.29
N ASP A 500 -36.09 -12.60 -20.58
CA ASP A 500 -37.02 -11.60 -21.07
C ASP A 500 -37.27 -10.56 -19.98
N ARG A 501 -36.58 -9.42 -20.07
CA ARG A 501 -36.89 -8.21 -19.30
C ARG A 501 -36.53 -6.97 -20.12
N GLY A 502 -37.42 -6.64 -21.06
CA GLY A 502 -37.75 -5.23 -21.30
C GLY A 502 -38.58 -4.72 -20.12
N GLY A 503 -38.06 -3.74 -19.39
CA GLY A 503 -38.73 -3.04 -18.29
C GLY A 503 -38.12 -1.65 -18.15
N PRO A 504 -38.92 -0.63 -17.77
CA PRO A 504 -38.71 0.76 -18.14
C PRO A 504 -37.51 1.41 -17.44
N ASP A 505 -36.95 2.41 -18.12
CA ASP A 505 -35.87 3.30 -17.67
C ASP A 505 -36.10 3.79 -16.23
N VAL A 506 -35.09 3.55 -15.39
CA VAL A 506 -34.92 4.18 -14.09
C VAL A 506 -33.58 4.90 -14.12
N ASP A 507 -33.65 6.18 -13.75
CA ASP A 507 -32.65 7.26 -13.84
C ASP A 507 -31.16 6.90 -13.71
N ASP A 508 -30.40 7.69 -14.49
CA ASP A 508 -28.95 7.83 -14.60
C ASP A 508 -28.23 7.98 -13.25
N ASP A 509 -27.64 6.90 -12.75
CA ASP A 509 -26.41 6.96 -11.93
C ASP A 509 -25.64 5.62 -11.92
N ARG A 510 -25.78 4.81 -12.99
CA ARG A 510 -25.08 3.52 -13.09
C ARG A 510 -23.73 3.71 -13.79
N PRO A 511 -22.60 3.26 -13.18
CA PRO A 511 -21.31 3.27 -13.87
C PRO A 511 -21.41 2.46 -15.15
N ALA A 512 -20.76 2.92 -16.23
CA ALA A 512 -20.81 2.38 -17.58
C ALA A 512 -20.91 0.84 -17.60
N VAL A 513 -22.14 0.33 -17.72
CA VAL A 513 -22.39 -1.10 -17.87
C VAL A 513 -22.00 -1.43 -19.30
N LEU A 514 -21.06 -2.36 -19.49
CA LEU A 514 -20.70 -2.85 -20.81
C LEU A 514 -21.98 -3.26 -21.55
N VAL A 515 -22.23 -2.62 -22.69
CA VAL A 515 -23.43 -2.83 -23.52
C VAL A 515 -23.44 -4.24 -24.15
N ARG A 516 -22.27 -4.90 -24.20
CA ARG A 516 -22.11 -6.27 -24.71
C ARG A 516 -21.10 -7.09 -23.89
N PRO A 517 -21.25 -8.41 -23.80
CA PRO A 517 -20.22 -9.29 -23.24
C PRO A 517 -18.93 -9.21 -24.07
N LEU A 518 -17.78 -9.19 -23.41
CA LEU A 518 -16.48 -9.22 -24.08
C LEU A 518 -16.19 -10.60 -24.66
N ALA A 519 -15.65 -10.62 -25.88
CA ALA A 519 -15.15 -11.84 -26.49
C ALA A 519 -13.90 -12.35 -25.76
N TRP A 520 -13.59 -13.65 -25.92
CA TRP A 520 -12.47 -14.28 -25.20
C TRP A 520 -11.11 -13.60 -25.50
N HIS A 521 -10.90 -13.11 -26.73
CA HIS A 521 -9.66 -12.46 -27.14
C HIS A 521 -9.55 -11.03 -26.56
N GLU A 522 -10.67 -10.32 -26.42
CA GLU A 522 -10.72 -9.01 -25.75
C GLU A 522 -10.36 -9.19 -24.27
N ARG A 523 -10.93 -10.20 -23.60
CA ARG A 523 -10.59 -10.54 -22.20
C ARG A 523 -9.15 -11.01 -22.03
N ALA A 524 -8.62 -11.77 -22.99
CA ALA A 524 -7.22 -12.18 -22.97
C ALA A 524 -6.29 -10.96 -23.15
N GLY A 525 -6.61 -10.04 -24.07
CA GLY A 525 -5.91 -8.78 -24.24
C GLY A 525 -5.94 -7.92 -22.98
N ASP A 526 -7.11 -7.81 -22.34
CA ASP A 526 -7.30 -7.09 -21.08
C ASP A 526 -6.48 -7.72 -19.95
N ALA A 527 -6.50 -9.05 -19.81
CA ALA A 527 -5.70 -9.74 -18.80
C ALA A 527 -4.20 -9.51 -18.99
N VAL A 528 -3.70 -9.51 -20.23
CA VAL A 528 -2.28 -9.22 -20.54
C VAL A 528 -1.94 -7.78 -20.21
N ARG A 529 -2.77 -6.82 -20.65
CA ARG A 529 -2.60 -5.40 -20.34
C ARG A 529 -2.58 -5.16 -18.84
N GLN A 530 -3.59 -5.65 -18.14
CA GLN A 530 -3.74 -5.52 -16.69
C GLN A 530 -2.55 -6.15 -15.95
N THR A 531 -2.10 -7.35 -16.36
CA THR A 531 -0.90 -7.98 -15.78
C THR A 531 0.36 -7.16 -16.02
N THR A 532 0.49 -6.57 -17.21
CA THR A 532 1.65 -5.73 -17.56
C THR A 532 1.70 -4.45 -16.74
N GLU A 533 0.55 -3.82 -16.49
CA GLU A 533 0.43 -2.63 -15.64
C GLU A 533 0.67 -2.97 -14.15
N GLN A 534 0.12 -4.09 -13.69
CA GLN A 534 0.14 -4.49 -12.28
C GLN A 534 1.48 -5.10 -11.84
N VAL A 535 2.19 -5.81 -12.73
CA VAL A 535 3.49 -6.43 -12.43
C VAL A 535 4.65 -5.60 -12.96
N GLY A 536 4.47 -4.91 -14.09
CA GLY A 536 5.48 -4.13 -14.78
C GLY A 536 6.21 -4.91 -15.87
N LEU A 537 6.18 -4.39 -17.10
CA LEU A 537 6.84 -5.00 -18.26
C LEU A 537 8.33 -5.34 -18.04
N PRO A 538 9.17 -4.46 -17.45
CA PRO A 538 10.59 -4.77 -17.25
C PRO A 538 10.81 -5.99 -16.35
N LEU A 539 9.94 -6.20 -15.36
CA LEU A 539 10.01 -7.36 -14.48
C LEU A 539 9.62 -8.62 -15.25
N LEU A 540 8.53 -8.57 -16.02
CA LEU A 540 8.06 -9.67 -16.87
C LEU A 540 9.13 -10.12 -17.89
N LEU A 541 9.89 -9.19 -18.47
CA LEU A 541 10.97 -9.49 -19.42
C LEU A 541 12.15 -10.25 -18.79
N LEU A 542 12.31 -10.22 -17.46
CA LEU A 542 13.35 -10.98 -16.75
C LEU A 542 12.94 -12.43 -16.46
N LEU A 543 11.65 -12.77 -16.53
CA LEU A 543 11.13 -14.12 -16.21
C LEU A 543 11.76 -15.22 -17.06
N PRO A 544 11.88 -15.10 -18.41
CA PRO A 544 12.45 -16.15 -19.24
C PRO A 544 13.89 -16.52 -18.83
N ALA A 545 14.72 -15.51 -18.55
CA ALA A 545 16.09 -15.74 -18.05
C ALA A 545 16.10 -16.44 -16.68
N GLY A 546 15.14 -16.10 -15.82
CA GLY A 546 14.93 -16.77 -14.54
C GLY A 546 14.51 -18.23 -14.67
N ALA A 547 13.59 -18.51 -15.59
CA ALA A 547 13.14 -19.85 -15.91
C ALA A 547 14.31 -20.70 -16.44
N VAL A 548 15.14 -20.16 -17.34
CA VAL A 548 16.38 -20.82 -17.80
C VAL A 548 17.33 -21.11 -16.64
N ALA A 549 17.50 -20.15 -15.72
CA ALA A 549 18.34 -20.34 -14.55
C ALA A 549 17.81 -21.46 -13.63
N ALA A 550 16.49 -21.53 -13.41
CA ALA A 550 15.86 -22.59 -12.62
C ALA A 550 15.91 -23.96 -13.32
N ALA A 551 15.78 -23.99 -14.65
CA ALA A 551 15.78 -25.19 -15.47
C ALA A 551 17.13 -25.93 -15.50
N ARG A 552 18.23 -25.30 -15.04
CA ARG A 552 19.53 -25.99 -14.86
C ARG A 552 19.48 -27.11 -13.83
N HIS A 553 18.52 -27.06 -12.91
CA HIS A 553 18.31 -28.10 -11.90
C HIS A 553 16.82 -28.48 -11.83
N PRO A 554 16.26 -29.11 -12.88
CA PRO A 554 14.82 -29.21 -13.08
C PRO A 554 14.12 -30.12 -12.04
N ARG A 555 14.88 -31.03 -11.41
CA ARG A 555 14.38 -31.90 -10.32
C ARG A 555 14.67 -31.37 -8.92
N SER A 556 15.31 -30.20 -8.81
CA SER A 556 15.54 -29.56 -7.51
C SER A 556 14.22 -29.11 -6.91
N ARG A 557 14.12 -29.14 -5.58
CA ARG A 557 12.91 -28.66 -4.87
C ARG A 557 12.56 -27.23 -5.27
N GLY A 558 13.56 -26.35 -5.36
CA GLY A 558 13.34 -24.96 -5.78
C GLY A 558 12.69 -24.84 -7.15
N ALA A 559 13.21 -25.55 -8.15
CA ALA A 559 12.63 -25.54 -9.50
C ALA A 559 11.19 -26.07 -9.50
N LEU A 560 10.91 -27.17 -8.79
CA LEU A 560 9.56 -27.76 -8.73
C LEU A 560 8.55 -26.83 -8.04
N VAL A 561 8.95 -26.14 -6.96
CA VAL A 561 8.10 -25.13 -6.31
C VAL A 561 7.80 -23.98 -7.26
N LEU A 562 8.80 -23.45 -7.97
CA LEU A 562 8.58 -22.38 -8.96
C LEU A 562 7.67 -22.82 -10.11
N VAL A 563 7.85 -24.04 -10.60
CA VAL A 563 6.99 -24.62 -11.66
C VAL A 563 5.54 -24.74 -11.16
N GLY A 564 5.32 -25.34 -9.99
CA GLY A 564 3.98 -25.45 -9.41
C GLY A 564 3.30 -24.09 -9.21
N TRP A 565 4.04 -23.12 -8.70
CA TRP A 565 3.52 -21.77 -8.46
C TRP A 565 3.22 -21.03 -9.78
N ALA A 566 4.09 -21.12 -10.78
CA ALA A 566 3.85 -20.57 -12.10
C ALA A 566 2.67 -21.26 -12.83
N MET A 567 2.50 -22.57 -12.67
CA MET A 567 1.35 -23.30 -13.20
C MET A 567 0.05 -22.82 -12.58
N ALA A 568 0.01 -22.61 -11.26
CA ALA A 568 -1.18 -22.06 -10.60
C ALA A 568 -1.52 -20.65 -11.12
N TRP A 569 -0.51 -19.80 -11.31
CA TRP A 569 -0.72 -18.47 -11.88
C TRP A 569 -1.33 -18.54 -13.28
N ILE A 570 -0.76 -19.34 -14.18
CA ILE A 570 -1.24 -19.51 -15.55
C ILE A 570 -2.65 -20.11 -15.56
N ALA A 571 -2.90 -21.14 -14.74
CA ALA A 571 -4.20 -21.80 -14.68
C ALA A 571 -5.31 -20.86 -14.16
N CYS A 572 -5.03 -20.05 -13.13
CA CYS A 572 -5.98 -19.09 -12.60
C CYS A 572 -6.25 -17.94 -13.58
N LEU A 573 -5.21 -17.43 -14.27
CA LEU A 573 -5.39 -16.43 -15.33
C LEU A 573 -6.21 -16.99 -16.49
N PHE A 574 -5.90 -18.22 -16.93
CA PHE A 574 -6.65 -18.89 -18.00
C PHE A 574 -8.11 -19.14 -17.61
N GLY A 575 -8.37 -19.59 -16.38
CA GLY A 575 -9.73 -19.77 -15.87
C GLY A 575 -10.52 -18.45 -15.84
N GLY A 576 -9.88 -17.36 -15.41
CA GLY A 576 -10.47 -16.02 -15.38
C GLY A 576 -10.76 -15.42 -16.77
N THR A 577 -9.97 -15.77 -17.79
CA THR A 577 -10.19 -15.29 -19.17
C THR A 577 -11.17 -16.14 -19.97
N MET A 578 -11.27 -17.44 -19.66
CA MET A 578 -12.10 -18.38 -20.40
C MET A 578 -13.53 -18.50 -19.88
N THR A 579 -13.77 -18.29 -18.58
CA THR A 579 -15.13 -18.33 -18.01
C THR A 579 -16.02 -17.27 -18.65
N ARG A 580 -17.21 -17.63 -19.16
CA ARG A 580 -18.18 -16.65 -19.65
C ARG A 580 -18.73 -15.86 -18.47
N VAL A 581 -18.80 -14.54 -18.63
CA VAL A 581 -19.21 -13.62 -17.56
C VAL A 581 -20.20 -12.64 -18.16
N ASP A 582 -21.39 -12.54 -17.56
CA ASP A 582 -22.39 -11.56 -17.98
C ASP A 582 -21.86 -10.13 -17.81
N THR A 583 -22.42 -9.18 -18.56
CA THR A 583 -21.97 -7.77 -18.57
C THR A 583 -21.94 -7.16 -17.17
N GLN A 584 -22.93 -7.49 -16.33
CA GLN A 584 -23.01 -7.05 -14.93
C GLN A 584 -21.86 -7.55 -14.04
N TYR A 585 -21.21 -8.66 -14.39
CA TYR A 585 -20.13 -9.27 -13.60
C TYR A 585 -18.73 -9.06 -14.18
N GLN A 586 -18.60 -8.36 -15.31
CA GLN A 586 -17.30 -8.11 -15.96
C GLN A 586 -16.31 -7.38 -15.06
N ARG A 587 -16.78 -6.43 -14.24
CA ARG A 587 -15.96 -5.77 -13.23
C ARG A 587 -15.34 -6.78 -12.26
N TYR A 588 -16.11 -7.76 -11.78
CA TYR A 588 -15.59 -8.80 -10.88
C TYR A 588 -14.60 -9.74 -11.54
N ALA A 589 -14.75 -10.00 -12.84
CA ALA A 589 -13.75 -10.76 -13.59
C ALA A 589 -12.41 -10.00 -13.67
N ALA A 590 -12.45 -8.70 -13.96
CA ALA A 590 -11.26 -7.85 -13.94
C ALA A 590 -10.64 -7.74 -12.52
N GLU A 591 -11.47 -7.61 -11.48
CA GLU A 591 -11.00 -7.65 -10.10
C GLU A 591 -10.37 -9.00 -9.73
N PHE A 592 -10.92 -10.12 -10.23
CA PHE A 592 -10.36 -11.46 -10.03
C PHE A 592 -8.98 -11.59 -10.65
N ILE A 593 -8.76 -11.11 -11.87
CA ILE A 593 -7.42 -11.07 -12.50
C ILE A 593 -6.44 -10.28 -11.62
N GLY A 594 -6.88 -9.14 -11.09
CA GLY A 594 -6.08 -8.36 -10.13
C GLY A 594 -5.70 -9.15 -8.87
N ARG A 595 -6.62 -9.95 -8.33
CA ARG A 595 -6.36 -10.84 -7.18
C ARG A 595 -5.39 -11.97 -7.53
N VAL A 596 -5.53 -12.58 -8.71
CA VAL A 596 -4.59 -13.59 -9.22
C VAL A 596 -3.18 -13.01 -9.34
N ASN A 597 -3.06 -11.81 -9.92
CA ASN A 597 -1.77 -11.13 -10.03
C ASN A 597 -1.18 -10.76 -8.66
N LEU A 598 -2.01 -10.34 -7.69
CA LEU A 598 -1.56 -10.11 -6.32
C LEU A 598 -1.07 -11.40 -5.64
N ALA A 599 -1.75 -12.53 -5.83
CA ALA A 599 -1.35 -13.80 -5.23
C ALA A 599 -0.06 -14.38 -5.87
N CYS A 600 0.15 -14.11 -7.16
CA CYS A 600 1.19 -14.76 -7.95
C CYS A 600 2.38 -13.87 -8.32
N TYR A 601 2.32 -12.54 -8.17
CA TYR A 601 3.50 -11.70 -8.44
C TYR A 601 4.76 -12.12 -7.66
N PRO A 602 4.73 -12.75 -6.46
CA PRO A 602 5.97 -13.13 -5.80
C PRO A 602 6.74 -14.19 -6.61
N VAL A 603 6.09 -15.10 -7.35
CA VAL A 603 6.83 -16.02 -8.26
C VAL A 603 7.49 -15.26 -9.41
N ALA A 604 6.82 -14.23 -9.93
CA ALA A 604 7.39 -13.34 -10.95
C ALA A 604 8.65 -12.64 -10.41
N VAL A 605 8.60 -12.13 -9.18
CA VAL A 605 9.74 -11.49 -8.51
C VAL A 605 10.90 -12.45 -8.31
N VAL A 606 10.64 -13.69 -7.85
CA VAL A 606 11.69 -14.70 -7.68
C VAL A 606 12.36 -15.04 -9.02
N LEU A 607 11.56 -15.29 -10.07
CA LEU A 607 12.07 -15.58 -11.41
C LEU A 607 12.84 -14.40 -11.99
N ALA A 608 12.29 -13.18 -11.91
CA ALA A 608 12.95 -11.97 -12.40
C ALA A 608 14.31 -11.74 -11.72
N SER A 609 14.38 -11.97 -10.40
CA SER A 609 15.62 -11.79 -9.63
C SER A 609 16.67 -12.84 -9.97
N LEU A 610 16.25 -14.10 -10.16
CA LEU A 610 17.13 -15.15 -10.67
C LEU A 610 17.60 -14.84 -12.10
N GLY A 611 16.72 -14.32 -12.94
CA GLY A 611 17.00 -13.91 -14.31
C GLY A 611 18.00 -12.78 -14.39
N ALA A 612 17.84 -11.72 -13.59
CA ALA A 612 18.80 -10.64 -13.47
C ALA A 612 20.17 -11.16 -13.02
N GLY A 613 20.22 -12.02 -11.99
CA GLY A 613 21.46 -12.65 -11.53
C GLY A 613 22.10 -13.59 -12.56
N TYR A 614 21.29 -14.23 -13.40
CA TYR A 614 21.75 -15.05 -14.52
C TYR A 614 22.38 -14.21 -15.62
N LEU A 615 21.65 -13.21 -16.13
CA LEU A 615 22.10 -12.30 -17.18
C LEU A 615 23.36 -11.53 -16.77
N TRP A 616 23.47 -11.11 -15.51
CA TRP A 616 24.63 -10.41 -14.98
C TRP A 616 25.95 -11.19 -15.14
N ARG A 617 25.87 -12.52 -15.20
CA ARG A 617 27.02 -13.42 -15.38
C ARG A 617 27.37 -13.69 -16.84
N LEU A 618 26.54 -13.28 -17.81
CA LEU A 618 26.75 -13.52 -19.24
C LEU A 618 27.64 -12.48 -19.95
N GLY A 619 28.22 -11.54 -19.21
CA GLY A 619 29.11 -10.50 -19.75
C GLY A 619 28.46 -9.11 -19.76
N ILE A 620 29.11 -8.15 -20.44
CA ILE A 620 28.73 -6.73 -20.40
C ILE A 620 27.31 -6.50 -20.92
N ALA A 621 26.94 -7.08 -22.06
CA ALA A 621 25.60 -6.97 -22.62
C ALA A 621 24.53 -7.49 -21.65
N GLY A 622 24.75 -8.64 -21.02
CA GLY A 622 23.84 -9.21 -20.02
C GLY A 622 23.71 -8.33 -18.77
N ARG A 623 24.80 -7.69 -18.32
CA ARG A 623 24.77 -6.71 -17.20
C ARG A 623 23.98 -5.46 -17.55
N LEU A 624 24.14 -4.94 -18.77
CA LEU A 624 23.36 -3.79 -19.26
C LEU A 624 21.87 -4.12 -19.30
N VAL A 625 21.49 -5.24 -19.90
CA VAL A 625 20.08 -5.69 -19.96
C VAL A 625 19.50 -5.87 -18.56
N ALA A 626 20.19 -6.61 -17.68
CA ALA A 626 19.74 -6.82 -16.31
C ALA A 626 19.62 -5.50 -15.52
N GLY A 627 20.60 -4.59 -15.69
CA GLY A 627 20.61 -3.28 -15.05
C GLY A 627 19.46 -2.39 -15.50
N VAL A 628 19.23 -2.27 -16.81
CA VAL A 628 18.14 -1.47 -17.40
C VAL A 628 16.78 -2.01 -16.97
N LEU A 629 16.55 -3.32 -17.07
CA LEU A 629 15.27 -3.91 -16.70
C LEU A 629 15.00 -3.77 -15.19
N THR A 630 16.01 -3.98 -14.35
CA THR A 630 15.89 -3.79 -12.89
C THR A 630 15.62 -2.33 -12.55
N ALA A 631 16.32 -1.38 -13.16
CA ALA A 631 16.09 0.05 -12.96
C ALA A 631 14.67 0.45 -13.43
N GLY A 632 14.22 -0.08 -14.57
CA GLY A 632 12.85 0.10 -15.06
C GLY A 632 11.80 -0.38 -14.07
N SER A 633 11.98 -1.57 -13.48
CA SER A 633 11.08 -2.08 -12.43
C SER A 633 11.05 -1.16 -11.20
N VAL A 634 12.21 -0.68 -10.75
CA VAL A 634 12.31 0.26 -9.60
C VAL A 634 11.60 1.58 -9.91
N LEU A 635 11.74 2.11 -11.13
CA LEU A 635 11.12 3.36 -11.56
C LEU A 635 9.59 3.25 -11.59
N ILE A 636 9.04 2.17 -12.16
CA ILE A 636 7.59 1.93 -12.20
C ILE A 636 7.04 1.79 -10.77
N GLY A 637 7.72 1.03 -9.91
CA GLY A 637 7.35 0.92 -8.49
C GLY A 637 7.36 2.26 -7.76
N THR A 638 8.38 3.07 -7.99
CA THR A 638 8.50 4.41 -7.40
C THR A 638 7.43 5.36 -7.93
N ALA A 639 7.02 5.22 -9.20
CA ALA A 639 5.90 5.98 -9.76
C ALA A 639 4.57 5.59 -9.10
N ALA A 640 4.29 4.29 -8.94
CA ALA A 640 3.10 3.81 -8.24
C ALA A 640 3.07 4.28 -6.76
N TRP A 641 4.21 4.23 -6.08
CA TRP A 641 4.35 4.76 -4.72
C TRP A 641 4.09 6.27 -4.64
N ARG A 642 4.64 7.05 -5.57
CA ARG A 642 4.40 8.50 -5.64
C ARG A 642 2.94 8.85 -5.90
N GLY A 643 2.22 8.05 -6.68
CA GLY A 643 0.79 8.27 -6.96
C GLY A 643 -0.12 8.26 -5.72
N TRP A 644 0.38 7.84 -4.55
CA TRP A 644 -0.36 7.94 -3.29
C TRP A 644 -0.37 9.34 -2.67
N PHE A 645 0.61 10.18 -2.99
CA PHE A 645 0.82 11.47 -2.33
C PHE A 645 1.29 12.60 -3.26
N GLY A 646 1.62 12.29 -4.52
CA GLY A 646 1.80 13.25 -5.60
C GLY A 646 0.54 13.26 -6.45
N GLY A 647 -0.13 14.42 -6.50
CA GLY A 647 -1.14 14.74 -7.50
C GLY A 647 -0.48 15.14 -8.81
#